data_AF-A0AB34FCZ8-F1
#
_entry.id   AF-A0AB34FCZ8-F1
#
_cell.length_a   1.000
_cell.length_b   1.000
_cell.length_c   1.000
_cell.angle_alpha   90.00
_cell.angle_beta   90.00
_cell.angle_gamma   90.00
#
_symmetry.space_group_name_H-M   'P 1'
#
loop_
_entity.id
_entity.type
_entity.pdbx_description
1 polymer ?
#
loop_
_entity_poly.entity_id
_entity_poly.type
_entity_poly.pdbx_seq_one_letter_code
_entity_poly.pdbx_strand_id
1 'polypeptide(L)'
;MKVLIEAIRAEYDRFSGVKRYRREDFAKWFASYDCLIEVPFFMGSEAIEAYVQDPEVKFILTERDPDKWVSSINNTVAGVVKMASSFPIRFLKYFNSDLYHFFLLNEIIYYSISDGTLPGHPDNRANMRRNYVSYIQMAKRTVPSDRLCHIQLENGLGWNEICPFLGVPVPSIEYPRGNEPEKFQALVAGWGRGGRTVALPQRFGGHDSYGADDGVAVQSVGFVAMLARTLVGAAVWLAATITASPEVVDGRRDITYRGLDRNGIEVFLNIPYGQDTGGSNRFKPPKPYVAKRGSTVDARSYGPACPQALGEWVLPISLSNVTEVSENCLNLNVARPKGACSRDRLPVMVYIHGGSFWSGQNQEITIRPDGLILESVANGLPVIHVSMNYRLGFFGFAQSDALEKEGSENAGLRDQRLALEWVRDNIAQFGGDPDRVTIFGQSSGGLSVGMQIMAYGGRKPVPFHQGICESQALEPGITGNFTIDAMQALVDYVGCNASNLHSKETVQCLRKFDMQTLLNASLTTYQSDIAHNIGDIWLPVVDGDFLPAAPSRLIREHKFANVTTMIGWCDNDVTFFTDTAIKTADDTLKFISAYLPDVTSSNIKKLLGLYPVADFPENKAAGLSSEFYRSARVFRDILMTCQPTWYGEHIAAAGNDVYLYNWNQTILDPVLEAITNQTGYGPIHTSEFAYVFGNLSHYDVNGYPFHPTKSDYALRDRGSRSWSTFASTGRPGQRGHDTFQGFGKAFPGDEEAYVFVVGGPSEGLSAFDGPKARPAIRRQKLVERCAFINSPEMIEQLRY
;
A
#
# COMPACT_ATOMS: atom_id res chain seq x y z
N MET A 1 18.55 -6.52 7.14
CA MET A 1 19.49 -6.69 8.29
C MET A 1 19.47 -8.11 8.87
N LYS A 2 18.34 -8.65 9.36
CA LYS A 2 18.24 -10.02 9.92
C LYS A 2 18.93 -11.11 9.07
N VAL A 3 18.57 -11.21 7.80
CA VAL A 3 19.16 -12.16 6.83
C VAL A 3 20.69 -12.03 6.72
N LEU A 4 21.22 -10.80 6.76
CA LEU A 4 22.66 -10.54 6.71
C LEU A 4 23.36 -10.94 8.03
N ILE A 5 22.71 -10.71 9.17
CA ILE A 5 23.18 -11.20 10.49
C ILE A 5 23.28 -12.73 10.50
N GLU A 6 22.28 -13.41 9.93
CA GLU A 6 22.25 -14.87 9.80
C GLU A 6 23.33 -15.38 8.83
N ALA A 7 23.54 -14.71 7.69
CA ALA A 7 24.56 -15.08 6.73
C ALA A 7 25.97 -14.99 7.34
N ILE A 8 26.31 -13.88 7.99
CA ILE A 8 27.61 -13.71 8.67
C ILE A 8 27.76 -14.75 9.80
N ARG A 9 26.69 -15.08 10.54
CA ARG A 9 26.74 -16.15 11.55
C ARG A 9 26.97 -17.53 10.93
N ALA A 10 26.31 -17.89 9.83
CA ALA A 10 26.46 -19.20 9.18
C ALA A 10 27.87 -19.41 8.59
N GLU A 11 28.51 -18.33 8.13
CA GLU A 11 29.86 -18.35 7.60
C GLU A 11 30.91 -18.45 8.72
N TYR A 12 30.91 -17.51 9.67
CA TYR A 12 31.98 -17.33 10.67
C TYR A 12 31.76 -18.12 11.98
N ASP A 13 30.53 -18.54 12.30
CA ASP A 13 30.22 -19.42 13.44
C ASP A 13 29.60 -20.75 12.98
N ARG A 14 30.46 -21.76 12.83
CA ARG A 14 30.07 -23.13 12.44
C ARG A 14 29.19 -23.85 13.46
N PHE A 15 29.03 -23.31 14.68
CA PHE A 15 28.19 -23.88 15.73
C PHE A 15 26.89 -23.09 15.95
N SER A 16 26.66 -22.02 15.18
CA SER A 16 25.47 -21.15 15.27
C SER A 16 24.13 -21.85 14.99
N GLY A 17 24.17 -23.04 14.36
CA GLY A 17 22.98 -23.76 13.91
C GLY A 17 22.27 -23.15 12.69
N VAL A 18 22.77 -22.04 12.16
CA VAL A 18 22.21 -21.37 10.98
C VAL A 18 22.58 -22.13 9.70
N LYS A 19 21.62 -22.28 8.79
CA LYS A 19 21.85 -22.84 7.45
C LYS A 19 22.90 -22.00 6.70
N ARG A 20 23.92 -22.65 6.11
CA ARG A 20 24.80 -22.01 5.12
C ARG A 20 24.06 -21.71 3.82
N TYR A 21 24.19 -20.48 3.37
CA TYR A 21 23.53 -19.97 2.17
C TYR A 21 24.29 -20.40 0.91
N ARG A 22 23.56 -20.63 -0.18
CA ARG A 22 24.09 -21.10 -1.47
C ARG A 22 23.76 -20.10 -2.58
N ARG A 23 24.31 -20.31 -3.79
CA ARG A 23 24.01 -19.47 -4.97
C ARG A 23 22.51 -19.24 -5.19
N GLU A 24 21.67 -20.25 -4.96
CA GLU A 24 20.20 -20.11 -5.06
C GLU A 24 19.60 -19.13 -4.04
N ASP A 25 20.13 -19.10 -2.81
CA ASP A 25 19.67 -18.18 -1.76
C ASP A 25 20.12 -16.75 -2.08
N PHE A 26 21.40 -16.58 -2.45
CA PHE A 26 21.92 -15.28 -2.88
C PHE A 26 21.24 -14.77 -4.16
N ALA A 27 20.92 -15.65 -5.11
CA ALA A 27 20.22 -15.28 -6.35
C ALA A 27 18.82 -14.73 -6.05
N LYS A 28 18.10 -15.30 -5.08
CA LYS A 28 16.81 -14.74 -4.62
C LYS A 28 16.97 -13.35 -4.01
N TRP A 29 18.03 -13.11 -3.25
CA TRP A 29 18.26 -11.81 -2.60
C TRP A 29 18.74 -10.72 -3.57
N PHE A 30 19.47 -11.10 -4.63
CA PHE A 30 20.08 -10.17 -5.58
C PHE A 30 19.38 -10.12 -6.95
N ALA A 31 18.30 -10.89 -7.17
CA ALA A 31 17.58 -10.98 -8.44
C ALA A 31 17.13 -9.63 -9.03
N SER A 32 16.95 -8.61 -8.19
CA SER A 32 16.51 -7.26 -8.59
C SER A 32 17.64 -6.23 -8.64
N TYR A 33 18.92 -6.64 -8.61
CA TYR A 33 20.07 -5.74 -8.51
C TYR A 33 21.16 -6.07 -9.54
N ASP A 34 21.46 -5.11 -10.42
CA ASP A 34 22.54 -5.24 -11.42
C ASP A 34 23.96 -5.09 -10.82
N CYS A 35 24.06 -4.57 -9.60
CA CYS A 35 25.32 -4.31 -8.92
C CYS A 35 25.17 -4.51 -7.41
N LEU A 36 26.16 -5.18 -6.81
CA LEU A 36 26.25 -5.44 -5.38
C LEU A 36 27.56 -4.83 -4.86
N ILE A 37 27.45 -3.92 -3.89
CA ILE A 37 28.60 -3.29 -3.23
C ILE A 37 28.67 -3.83 -1.81
N GLU A 38 29.79 -4.46 -1.46
CA GLU A 38 30.07 -4.90 -0.10
C GLU A 38 31.27 -4.18 0.52
N VAL A 39 31.22 -4.00 1.84
CA VAL A 39 32.44 -3.82 2.62
C VAL A 39 33.03 -5.22 2.82
N PRO A 40 34.37 -5.41 2.70
CA PRO A 40 34.99 -6.70 2.98
C PRO A 40 34.44 -7.34 4.26
N PHE A 41 34.16 -8.64 4.20
CA PHE A 41 33.55 -9.47 5.27
C PHE A 41 32.05 -9.30 5.56
N PHE A 42 31.26 -8.63 4.72
CA PHE A 42 29.80 -8.53 4.95
C PHE A 42 29.02 -9.73 4.41
N MET A 43 29.36 -10.23 3.22
CA MET A 43 28.79 -11.46 2.63
C MET A 43 29.86 -12.51 2.33
N GLY A 44 31.13 -12.11 2.47
CA GLY A 44 32.26 -12.99 2.71
C GLY A 44 32.64 -13.90 1.54
N SER A 45 33.36 -14.98 1.86
CA SER A 45 33.89 -15.90 0.87
C SER A 45 32.81 -16.67 0.12
N GLU A 46 31.71 -17.04 0.80
CA GLU A 46 30.66 -17.87 0.22
C GLU A 46 29.89 -17.16 -0.90
N ALA A 47 29.71 -15.83 -0.82
CA ALA A 47 29.09 -15.05 -1.89
C ALA A 47 29.99 -14.94 -3.14
N ILE A 48 31.30 -14.71 -2.94
CA ILE A 48 32.28 -14.69 -4.05
C ILE A 48 32.38 -16.07 -4.71
N GLU A 49 32.46 -17.15 -3.92
CA GLU A 49 32.49 -18.52 -4.41
C GLU A 49 31.18 -18.93 -5.14
N ALA A 50 30.03 -18.40 -4.71
CA ALA A 50 28.76 -18.62 -5.39
C ALA A 50 28.69 -17.96 -6.77
N TYR A 51 29.13 -16.70 -6.89
CA TYR A 51 29.04 -15.93 -8.13
C TYR A 51 30.24 -16.04 -9.06
N VAL A 52 31.39 -16.56 -8.61
CA VAL A 52 32.51 -16.82 -9.52
C VAL A 52 32.18 -17.92 -10.53
N GLN A 53 31.19 -18.78 -10.24
CA GLN A 53 30.63 -19.78 -11.17
C GLN A 53 29.62 -19.18 -12.17
N ASP A 54 29.40 -17.87 -12.14
CA ASP A 54 28.63 -17.13 -13.13
C ASP A 54 29.61 -16.39 -14.07
N PRO A 55 29.64 -16.69 -15.38
CA PRO A 55 30.60 -16.06 -16.29
C PRO A 55 30.30 -14.58 -16.56
N GLU A 56 29.05 -14.15 -16.42
CA GLU A 56 28.63 -12.76 -16.70
C GLU A 56 29.02 -11.79 -15.57
N VAL A 57 29.27 -12.32 -14.36
CA VAL A 57 29.62 -11.50 -13.19
C VAL A 57 31.07 -11.05 -13.25
N LYS A 58 31.27 -9.72 -13.17
CA LYS A 58 32.56 -9.04 -13.07
C LYS A 58 32.78 -8.54 -11.65
N PHE A 59 34.01 -8.66 -11.14
CA PHE A 59 34.37 -8.25 -9.79
C PHE A 59 35.31 -7.04 -9.81
N ILE A 60 34.99 -6.00 -9.04
CA ILE A 60 35.89 -4.87 -8.78
C ILE A 60 36.37 -4.98 -7.33
N LEU A 61 37.66 -5.24 -7.16
CA LEU A 61 38.29 -5.45 -5.85
C LEU A 61 39.18 -4.25 -5.50
N THR A 62 38.72 -3.43 -4.56
CA THR A 62 39.51 -2.32 -4.01
C THR A 62 40.38 -2.78 -2.84
N GLU A 63 41.70 -2.78 -3.03
CA GLU A 63 42.69 -3.01 -1.97
C GLU A 63 43.20 -1.67 -1.39
N ARG A 64 43.47 -1.64 -0.10
CA ARG A 64 44.07 -0.51 0.62
C ARG A 64 45.27 -1.04 1.41
N ASP A 65 46.19 -0.17 1.78
CA ASP A 65 47.16 -0.50 2.83
C ASP A 65 46.45 -1.09 4.08
N PRO A 66 46.86 -2.28 4.56
CA PRO A 66 46.16 -2.95 5.66
C PRO A 66 46.14 -2.17 6.98
N ASP A 67 47.17 -1.39 7.32
CA ASP A 67 47.15 -0.59 8.56
C ASP A 67 46.21 0.61 8.45
N LYS A 68 46.12 1.22 7.27
CA LYS A 68 45.11 2.24 6.97
C LYS A 68 43.69 1.66 6.98
N TRP A 69 43.48 0.44 6.49
CA TRP A 69 42.18 -0.24 6.57
C TRP A 69 41.79 -0.54 8.03
N VAL A 70 42.68 -1.17 8.81
CA VAL A 70 42.48 -1.45 10.24
C VAL A 70 42.19 -0.18 11.03
N SER A 71 42.90 0.92 10.71
CA SER A 71 42.66 2.22 11.35
C SER A 71 41.32 2.83 10.94
N SER A 72 40.90 2.67 9.68
CA SER A 72 39.59 3.10 9.20
C SER A 72 38.45 2.39 9.94
N ILE A 73 38.52 1.06 10.09
CA ILE A 73 37.54 0.25 10.83
C ILE A 73 37.51 0.63 12.32
N ASN A 74 38.69 0.82 12.93
CA ASN A 74 38.79 1.24 14.34
C ASN A 74 38.36 2.68 14.61
N ASN A 75 38.35 3.54 13.59
CA ASN A 75 37.84 4.92 13.70
C ASN A 75 36.35 5.04 13.34
N THR A 76 35.71 3.95 12.89
CA THR A 76 34.30 3.93 12.44
C THR A 76 33.48 2.87 13.18
N VAL A 77 33.53 1.61 12.74
CA VAL A 77 32.72 0.49 13.27
C VAL A 77 32.99 0.25 14.76
N ALA A 78 34.25 0.34 15.21
CA ALA A 78 34.58 0.23 16.64
C ALA A 78 33.87 1.28 17.51
N GLY A 79 33.61 2.48 16.96
CA GLY A 79 32.85 3.54 17.66
C GLY A 79 31.40 3.13 17.87
N VAL A 80 30.77 2.53 16.85
CA VAL A 80 29.40 1.99 16.92
C VAL A 80 29.31 0.83 17.93
N VAL A 81 30.29 -0.09 17.93
CA VAL A 81 30.35 -1.21 18.90
C VAL A 81 30.54 -0.71 20.34
N LYS A 82 31.38 0.29 20.57
CA LYS A 82 31.52 0.94 21.89
C LYS A 82 30.22 1.63 22.32
N MET A 83 29.54 2.31 21.39
CA MET A 83 28.24 2.96 21.63
C MET A 83 27.15 1.93 21.97
N ALA A 84 27.11 0.79 21.28
CA ALA A 84 26.17 -0.30 21.54
C ALA A 84 26.24 -0.88 22.97
N SER A 85 27.38 -0.68 23.65
CA SER A 85 27.66 -1.12 25.01
C SER A 85 27.61 0.01 26.05
N SER A 86 27.43 1.28 25.63
CA SER A 86 27.40 2.43 26.54
C SER A 86 25.98 2.70 27.09
N PHE A 87 25.88 3.40 28.21
CA PHE A 87 24.60 3.86 28.74
C PHE A 87 24.14 5.12 27.97
N PRO A 88 22.84 5.27 27.63
CA PRO A 88 21.72 4.36 27.89
C PRO A 88 21.50 3.29 26.79
N ILE A 89 22.23 3.38 25.67
CA ILE A 89 22.05 2.56 24.46
C ILE A 89 22.06 1.05 24.73
N ARG A 90 22.93 0.57 25.63
CA ARG A 90 23.00 -0.83 26.07
C ARG A 90 21.65 -1.41 26.51
N PHE A 91 20.75 -0.58 27.04
CA PHE A 91 19.39 -0.97 27.40
C PHE A 91 18.39 -0.58 26.31
N LEU A 92 18.44 0.67 25.83
CA LEU A 92 17.46 1.19 24.86
C LEU A 92 17.44 0.40 23.54
N LYS A 93 18.56 -0.22 23.13
CA LYS A 93 18.59 -1.04 21.92
C LYS A 93 17.63 -2.22 21.94
N TYR A 94 17.24 -2.74 23.11
CA TYR A 94 16.28 -3.85 23.22
C TYR A 94 14.81 -3.43 23.13
N PHE A 95 14.51 -2.12 23.22
CA PHE A 95 13.14 -1.59 23.12
C PHE A 95 12.78 -1.12 21.70
N ASN A 96 13.70 -1.21 20.73
CA ASN A 96 13.45 -0.87 19.34
C ASN A 96 14.14 -1.90 18.43
N SER A 97 13.35 -2.60 17.60
CA SER A 97 13.85 -3.68 16.74
C SER A 97 14.95 -3.23 15.79
N ASP A 98 14.81 -2.06 15.14
CA ASP A 98 15.81 -1.61 14.16
C ASP A 98 17.12 -1.22 14.84
N LEU A 99 17.04 -0.59 16.01
CA LEU A 99 18.20 -0.25 16.84
C LEU A 99 18.90 -1.51 17.36
N TYR A 100 18.15 -2.53 17.77
CA TYR A 100 18.69 -3.86 18.12
C TYR A 100 19.47 -4.45 16.95
N HIS A 101 18.84 -4.61 15.78
CA HIS A 101 19.46 -5.26 14.62
C HIS A 101 20.61 -4.43 14.03
N PHE A 102 20.54 -3.10 14.06
CA PHE A 102 21.63 -2.22 13.64
C PHE A 102 22.88 -2.42 14.51
N PHE A 103 22.73 -2.39 15.84
CA PHE A 103 23.87 -2.61 16.73
C PHE A 103 24.36 -4.06 16.69
N LEU A 104 23.46 -5.04 16.65
CA LEU A 104 23.82 -6.46 16.57
C LEU A 104 24.59 -6.78 15.28
N LEU A 105 24.18 -6.21 14.14
CA LEU A 105 24.89 -6.35 12.87
C LEU A 105 26.32 -5.80 12.97
N ASN A 106 26.48 -4.57 13.48
CA ASN A 106 27.80 -3.95 13.65
C ASN A 106 28.68 -4.72 14.66
N GLU A 107 28.11 -5.22 15.76
CA GLU A 107 28.79 -6.07 16.73
C GLU A 107 29.30 -7.37 16.08
N ILE A 108 28.46 -8.06 15.29
CA ILE A 108 28.82 -9.32 14.61
C ILE A 108 29.85 -9.11 13.50
N ILE A 109 29.71 -8.07 12.68
CA ILE A 109 30.71 -7.71 11.66
C ILE A 109 32.06 -7.46 12.33
N TYR A 110 32.09 -6.63 13.37
CA TYR A 110 33.32 -6.30 14.08
C TYR A 110 33.96 -7.53 14.72
N TYR A 111 33.13 -8.43 15.28
CA TYR A 111 33.58 -9.71 15.84
C TYR A 111 34.21 -10.62 14.78
N SER A 112 33.57 -10.72 13.60
CA SER A 112 34.03 -11.58 12.49
C SER A 112 35.37 -11.10 11.91
N ILE A 113 35.52 -9.79 11.69
CA ILE A 113 36.77 -9.24 11.12
C ILE A 113 37.95 -9.26 12.10
N SER A 114 37.72 -9.40 13.41
CA SER A 114 38.74 -9.27 14.46
C SER A 114 39.08 -10.57 15.19
N ASP A 115 38.59 -11.72 14.72
CA ASP A 115 38.60 -13.02 15.41
C ASP A 115 38.10 -12.91 16.85
N GLY A 116 36.93 -12.29 17.01
CA GLY A 116 36.22 -12.16 18.27
C GLY A 116 36.78 -11.15 19.27
N THR A 117 37.83 -10.40 18.89
CA THR A 117 38.46 -9.43 19.79
C THR A 117 37.69 -8.11 19.84
N LEU A 118 37.44 -7.61 21.04
CA LEU A 118 36.74 -6.33 21.25
C LEU A 118 37.64 -5.11 20.92
N PRO A 119 37.04 -3.94 20.62
CA PRO A 119 37.77 -2.71 20.37
C PRO A 119 38.75 -2.34 21.50
N GLY A 120 40.05 -2.36 21.19
CA GLY A 120 41.13 -2.05 22.15
C GLY A 120 41.83 -3.26 22.78
N HIS A 121 41.43 -4.48 22.45
CA HIS A 121 42.21 -5.68 22.78
C HIS A 121 43.60 -5.64 22.10
N PRO A 122 44.70 -6.07 22.75
CA PRO A 122 46.05 -5.99 22.17
C PRO A 122 46.16 -6.61 20.77
N ASP A 123 45.59 -7.81 20.59
CA ASP A 123 45.66 -8.55 19.32
C ASP A 123 44.68 -8.06 18.24
N ASN A 124 43.79 -7.12 18.55
CA ASN A 124 42.70 -6.71 17.65
C ASN A 124 43.21 -6.20 16.29
N ARG A 125 44.25 -5.35 16.30
CA ARG A 125 44.86 -4.83 15.07
C ARG A 125 45.54 -5.93 14.27
N ALA A 126 46.23 -6.86 14.94
CA ALA A 126 46.93 -7.96 14.29
C ALA A 126 45.96 -8.94 13.63
N ASN A 127 44.87 -9.30 14.32
CA ASN A 127 43.80 -10.16 13.78
C ASN A 127 43.11 -9.50 12.58
N MET A 128 42.67 -8.25 12.72
CA MET A 128 42.05 -7.51 11.61
C MET A 128 42.98 -7.39 10.39
N ARG A 129 44.26 -7.09 10.59
CA ARG A 129 45.26 -7.00 9.51
C ARG A 129 45.40 -8.36 8.80
N ARG A 130 45.59 -9.44 9.57
CA ARG A 130 45.70 -10.81 9.05
C ARG A 130 44.47 -11.20 8.25
N ASN A 131 43.28 -10.97 8.80
CA ASN A 131 42.03 -11.32 8.16
C ASN A 131 41.85 -10.54 6.86
N TYR A 132 41.99 -9.21 6.88
CA TYR A 132 41.89 -8.37 5.69
C TYR A 132 42.81 -8.84 4.55
N VAL A 133 44.10 -9.07 4.86
CA VAL A 133 45.05 -9.62 3.88
C VAL A 133 44.59 -11.00 3.38
N SER A 134 44.13 -11.89 4.26
CA SER A 134 43.62 -13.22 3.87
C SER A 134 42.43 -13.13 2.90
N TYR A 135 41.47 -12.25 3.16
CA TYR A 135 40.30 -12.01 2.30
C TYR A 135 40.69 -11.45 0.93
N ILE A 136 41.56 -10.44 0.88
CA ILE A 136 42.03 -9.89 -0.41
C ILE A 136 42.79 -10.96 -1.22
N GLN A 137 43.61 -11.79 -0.57
CA GLN A 137 44.30 -12.91 -1.22
C GLN A 137 43.35 -14.05 -1.62
N MET A 138 42.26 -14.27 -0.88
CA MET A 138 41.18 -15.18 -1.29
C MET A 138 40.49 -14.66 -2.56
N ALA A 139 39.99 -13.42 -2.56
CA ALA A 139 39.33 -12.83 -3.72
C ALA A 139 40.23 -12.84 -4.99
N LYS A 140 41.52 -12.49 -4.85
CA LYS A 140 42.51 -12.55 -5.95
C LYS A 140 42.82 -13.95 -6.47
N ARG A 141 42.61 -15.01 -5.67
CA ARG A 141 42.84 -16.42 -6.09
C ARG A 141 41.57 -17.07 -6.62
N THR A 142 40.42 -16.70 -6.08
CA THR A 142 39.12 -17.27 -6.45
C THR A 142 38.63 -16.71 -7.78
N VAL A 143 38.70 -15.39 -7.98
CA VAL A 143 38.17 -14.75 -9.20
C VAL A 143 39.16 -14.84 -10.38
N PRO A 144 38.73 -15.32 -11.56
CA PRO A 144 39.53 -15.29 -12.78
C PRO A 144 40.04 -13.88 -13.14
N SER A 145 41.29 -13.78 -13.60
CA SER A 145 41.96 -12.50 -13.85
C SER A 145 41.36 -11.66 -14.98
N ASP A 146 40.64 -12.29 -15.91
CA ASP A 146 39.86 -11.64 -16.96
C ASP A 146 38.55 -11.01 -16.46
N ARG A 147 38.09 -11.41 -15.27
CA ARG A 147 36.87 -10.90 -14.60
C ARG A 147 37.15 -10.21 -13.26
N LEU A 148 38.41 -9.85 -12.98
CA LEU A 148 38.84 -9.14 -11.77
C LEU A 148 39.51 -7.80 -12.10
N CYS A 149 38.83 -6.70 -11.84
CA CYS A 149 39.44 -5.37 -11.78
C CYS A 149 40.01 -5.15 -10.38
N HIS A 150 41.32 -5.30 -10.23
CA HIS A 150 42.00 -5.04 -8.97
C HIS A 150 42.54 -3.61 -8.93
N ILE A 151 42.07 -2.80 -7.98
CA ILE A 151 42.46 -1.40 -7.81
C ILE A 151 43.05 -1.20 -6.42
N GLN A 152 44.31 -0.75 -6.35
CA GLN A 152 44.93 -0.37 -5.09
C GLN A 152 44.72 1.13 -4.86
N LEU A 153 43.94 1.49 -3.83
CA LEU A 153 43.46 2.85 -3.59
C LEU A 153 44.57 3.89 -3.40
N GLU A 154 45.74 3.47 -2.90
CA GLU A 154 46.95 4.30 -2.83
C GLU A 154 47.45 4.82 -4.19
N ASN A 155 47.17 4.10 -5.28
CA ASN A 155 47.57 4.47 -6.64
C ASN A 155 46.52 5.36 -7.33
N GLY A 156 45.41 5.64 -6.65
CA GLY A 156 44.22 6.30 -7.19
C GLY A 156 43.05 5.32 -7.39
N LEU A 157 41.85 5.90 -7.46
CA LEU A 157 40.62 5.23 -7.87
C LEU A 157 39.98 6.15 -8.90
N GLY A 158 39.70 5.62 -10.09
CA GLY A 158 39.35 6.43 -11.24
C GLY A 158 38.46 5.73 -12.25
N TRP A 159 37.90 6.54 -13.14
CA TRP A 159 37.10 6.07 -14.26
C TRP A 159 37.93 5.29 -15.29
N ASN A 160 39.23 5.62 -15.40
CA ASN A 160 40.14 5.00 -16.37
C ASN A 160 40.40 3.51 -16.11
N GLU A 161 40.33 3.09 -14.85
CA GLU A 161 40.52 1.69 -14.44
C GLU A 161 39.20 0.90 -14.52
N ILE A 162 38.10 1.51 -14.05
CA ILE A 162 36.80 0.84 -13.91
C ILE A 162 36.07 0.71 -15.24
N CYS A 163 35.96 1.81 -15.99
CA CYS A 163 35.09 1.87 -17.17
C CYS A 163 35.54 0.89 -18.26
N PRO A 164 36.82 0.85 -18.70
CA PRO A 164 37.28 -0.10 -19.71
C PRO A 164 37.08 -1.56 -19.32
N PHE A 165 37.27 -1.91 -18.03
CA PHE A 165 37.04 -3.26 -17.53
C PHE A 165 35.56 -3.68 -17.59
N LEU A 166 34.65 -2.78 -17.20
CA LEU A 166 33.21 -3.03 -17.33
C LEU A 166 32.77 -3.10 -18.79
N GLY A 167 33.53 -2.48 -19.71
CA GLY A 167 33.14 -2.32 -21.10
C GLY A 167 32.20 -1.11 -21.27
N VAL A 168 32.52 -0.01 -20.57
CA VAL A 168 31.89 1.32 -20.72
C VAL A 168 32.99 2.40 -20.87
N PRO A 169 32.75 3.59 -21.43
CA PRO A 169 33.77 4.60 -21.64
C PRO A 169 33.92 5.47 -20.40
N VAL A 170 35.09 6.07 -20.32
CA VAL A 170 35.46 7.00 -19.27
C VAL A 170 34.59 8.27 -19.38
N PRO A 171 33.77 8.62 -18.37
CA PRO A 171 33.04 9.87 -18.36
C PRO A 171 33.96 11.10 -18.36
N SER A 172 33.46 12.23 -18.89
CA SER A 172 34.21 13.49 -19.03
C SER A 172 34.28 14.32 -17.75
N ILE A 173 34.15 13.67 -16.59
CA ILE A 173 33.87 14.29 -15.29
C ILE A 173 34.84 13.74 -14.25
N GLU A 174 35.21 14.54 -13.25
CA GLU A 174 36.20 14.09 -12.26
C GLU A 174 35.65 12.92 -11.43
N TYR A 175 36.48 11.88 -11.24
CA TYR A 175 36.09 10.76 -10.39
C TYR A 175 35.77 11.27 -8.97
N PRO A 176 34.56 11.01 -8.45
CA PRO A 176 34.09 11.68 -7.24
C PRO A 176 34.90 11.16 -6.04
N ARG A 177 35.42 12.09 -5.21
CA ARG A 177 36.34 11.76 -4.11
C ARG A 177 35.57 11.36 -2.84
N GLY A 178 35.93 10.23 -2.25
CA GLY A 178 35.27 9.67 -1.06
C GLY A 178 35.47 10.47 0.24
N ASN A 179 34.58 10.19 1.22
CA ASN A 179 34.40 10.90 2.49
C ASN A 179 35.67 11.45 3.19
N GLU A 180 35.59 12.71 3.60
CA GLU A 180 36.51 13.33 4.57
C GLU A 180 36.20 12.84 6.01
N PRO A 181 37.22 12.48 6.82
CA PRO A 181 37.01 11.94 8.17
C PRO A 181 36.25 12.87 9.12
N GLU A 182 36.47 14.19 9.04
CA GLU A 182 35.81 15.20 9.87
C GLU A 182 34.31 15.24 9.59
N LYS A 183 33.93 15.19 8.30
CA LYS A 183 32.52 15.13 7.87
C LYS A 183 31.83 13.86 8.39
N PHE A 184 32.52 12.72 8.41
CA PHE A 184 31.96 11.49 8.99
C PHE A 184 31.78 11.59 10.52
N GLN A 185 32.77 12.10 11.26
CA GLN A 185 32.70 12.15 12.73
C GLN A 185 31.67 13.17 13.26
N ALA A 186 31.54 14.35 12.65
CA ALA A 186 30.53 15.34 13.04
C ALA A 186 29.09 14.77 12.96
N LEU A 187 28.87 13.93 11.95
CA LEU A 187 27.60 13.35 11.54
C LEU A 187 27.20 12.17 12.48
N VAL A 188 28.19 11.45 13.04
CA VAL A 188 27.99 10.47 14.13
C VAL A 188 27.79 11.15 15.50
N ALA A 189 28.50 12.25 15.77
CA ALA A 189 28.46 12.92 17.08
C ALA A 189 27.07 13.46 17.47
N GLY A 190 26.24 13.82 16.48
CA GLY A 190 24.87 14.30 16.69
C GLY A 190 23.92 13.28 17.35
N TRP A 191 24.20 11.98 17.24
CA TRP A 191 23.35 10.92 17.82
C TRP A 191 23.55 10.73 19.33
N GLY A 192 24.64 11.27 19.90
CA GLY A 192 25.02 11.04 21.30
C GLY A 192 24.43 12.02 22.33
N ARG A 193 23.73 13.09 21.92
CA ARG A 193 23.31 14.18 22.82
C ARG A 193 21.80 14.46 22.81
N GLY A 194 21.07 13.63 23.55
CA GLY A 194 19.83 14.03 24.23
C GLY A 194 18.54 13.94 23.41
N GLY A 195 17.52 13.37 24.03
CA GLY A 195 16.15 13.49 23.54
C GLY A 195 15.62 14.90 23.78
N ARG A 196 15.32 15.63 22.70
CA ARG A 196 14.38 16.75 22.64
C ARG A 196 14.02 17.04 21.18
N THR A 197 12.76 17.38 20.95
CA THR A 197 12.20 17.77 19.65
C THR A 197 12.79 19.09 19.14
N VAL A 198 13.07 19.18 17.83
CA VAL A 198 13.32 20.44 17.10
C VAL A 198 12.70 20.33 15.70
N ALA A 199 12.02 21.39 15.26
CA ALA A 199 11.25 21.44 14.01
C ALA A 199 12.08 21.94 12.81
N LEU A 200 11.59 21.66 11.58
CA LEU A 200 12.16 22.13 10.31
C LEU A 200 11.48 23.43 9.82
N PRO A 201 12.23 24.47 9.40
CA PRO A 201 11.65 25.67 8.79
C PRO A 201 11.47 25.55 7.26
N GLN A 202 10.52 26.33 6.72
CA GLN A 202 10.06 26.28 5.33
C GLN A 202 10.88 27.16 4.36
N ARG A 203 10.96 26.73 3.08
CA ARG A 203 11.19 27.49 1.83
C ARG A 203 12.35 28.50 1.77
N PHE A 204 13.15 28.40 0.70
CA PHE A 204 13.24 29.42 -0.37
C PHE A 204 13.97 28.83 -1.60
N GLY A 205 13.72 29.39 -2.78
CA GLY A 205 14.46 29.10 -4.01
C GLY A 205 14.97 30.39 -4.64
N GLY A 206 16.14 30.33 -5.26
CA GLY A 206 16.83 31.47 -5.88
C GLY A 206 18.23 31.08 -6.36
N HIS A 207 18.70 31.69 -7.44
CA HIS A 207 19.96 31.35 -8.10
C HIS A 207 21.18 32.07 -7.47
N ASP A 208 22.33 31.41 -7.62
CA ASP A 208 23.71 31.94 -7.74
C ASP A 208 24.51 32.49 -6.53
N SER A 209 25.81 32.20 -6.64
CA SER A 209 27.01 32.85 -6.07
C SER A 209 27.60 32.38 -4.73
N TYR A 210 28.93 32.35 -4.71
CA TYR A 210 29.82 31.91 -3.62
C TYR A 210 29.77 32.84 -2.39
N GLY A 211 29.91 32.28 -1.20
CA GLY A 211 30.16 33.00 0.05
C GLY A 211 30.53 32.02 1.19
N ALA A 212 31.43 32.41 2.08
CA ALA A 212 32.04 31.53 3.09
C ALA A 212 31.47 31.75 4.52
N ASP A 213 31.87 30.83 5.40
CA ASP A 213 31.96 30.88 6.87
C ASP A 213 30.70 30.73 7.77
N ASP A 214 30.87 29.80 8.72
CA ASP A 214 30.31 29.64 10.07
C ASP A 214 28.78 29.67 10.36
N GLY A 215 28.26 28.64 11.07
CA GLY A 215 26.88 28.73 11.61
C GLY A 215 26.14 27.54 12.25
N VAL A 216 26.75 26.39 12.55
CA VAL A 216 26.31 25.37 13.56
C VAL A 216 24.79 25.00 13.71
N ALA A 217 24.45 23.80 13.21
CA ALA A 217 23.45 22.82 13.73
C ALA A 217 21.92 23.15 13.66
N VAL A 218 20.97 22.20 13.68
CA VAL A 218 20.97 20.74 14.01
C VAL A 218 20.12 19.95 12.99
N GLN A 219 20.56 18.75 12.61
CA GLN A 219 19.71 17.71 11.97
C GLN A 219 19.87 16.36 12.69
N SER A 220 18.83 15.55 12.73
CA SER A 220 18.81 14.22 13.35
C SER A 220 18.15 13.20 12.42
N VAL A 221 18.56 11.92 12.53
CA VAL A 221 18.07 10.78 11.73
C VAL A 221 18.52 10.79 10.25
N GLY A 222 19.80 10.49 10.03
CA GLY A 222 20.33 10.22 8.69
C GLY A 222 21.74 9.62 8.73
N PHE A 223 21.87 8.30 8.88
CA PHE A 223 23.20 7.65 8.85
C PHE A 223 23.31 6.36 8.02
N VAL A 224 22.20 5.67 7.70
CA VAL A 224 22.23 4.55 6.73
C VAL A 224 22.07 5.06 5.28
N ALA A 225 21.49 6.26 5.09
CA ALA A 225 21.27 6.86 3.78
C ALA A 225 22.39 7.82 3.29
N MET A 226 23.43 8.09 4.10
CA MET A 226 24.39 9.18 3.83
C MET A 226 25.76 8.74 3.32
N LEU A 227 26.03 7.44 3.22
CA LEU A 227 27.19 6.91 2.47
C LEU A 227 26.91 6.80 0.95
N ALA A 228 25.64 6.92 0.54
CA ALA A 228 25.21 6.90 -0.87
C ALA A 228 24.99 8.31 -1.47
N ARG A 229 25.24 9.40 -0.72
CA ARG A 229 24.82 10.77 -1.09
C ARG A 229 25.93 11.83 -1.23
N THR A 230 27.21 11.44 -1.14
CA THR A 230 28.35 12.34 -1.41
C THR A 230 29.17 11.96 -2.66
N LEU A 231 28.70 11.02 -3.47
CA LEU A 231 29.28 10.65 -4.78
C LEU A 231 28.24 10.68 -5.92
N VAL A 232 27.39 11.72 -5.95
CA VAL A 232 26.57 12.04 -7.13
C VAL A 232 27.15 13.30 -7.75
N GLY A 233 27.77 13.18 -8.92
CA GLY A 233 28.51 14.32 -9.47
C GLY A 233 29.24 14.13 -10.80
N ALA A 234 28.84 13.17 -11.64
CA ALA A 234 28.41 13.40 -13.04
C ALA A 234 28.67 12.17 -13.96
N ALA A 235 28.53 12.33 -15.28
CA ALA A 235 28.18 11.26 -16.24
C ALA A 235 29.05 11.23 -17.53
N VAL A 236 28.59 10.45 -18.54
CA VAL A 236 29.13 10.13 -19.91
C VAL A 236 29.71 8.71 -19.98
N TRP A 237 29.69 7.93 -21.07
CA TRP A 237 28.61 7.54 -22.02
C TRP A 237 29.15 6.28 -22.75
N LEU A 238 28.62 5.05 -22.58
CA LEU A 238 28.60 4.10 -23.73
C LEU A 238 27.23 4.18 -24.35
N ALA A 239 27.19 4.10 -25.67
CA ALA A 239 26.00 3.83 -26.42
C ALA A 239 25.54 2.37 -26.24
N ALA A 240 25.10 2.02 -25.02
CA ALA A 240 23.79 1.36 -24.97
C ALA A 240 22.80 2.35 -25.59
N THR A 241 21.82 1.87 -26.35
CA THR A 241 20.65 2.70 -26.65
C THR A 241 20.00 3.04 -25.33
N ILE A 242 20.24 4.25 -24.82
CA ILE A 242 19.57 4.77 -23.63
C ILE A 242 18.09 4.77 -23.98
N THR A 243 17.35 3.79 -23.46
CA THR A 243 15.90 3.89 -23.38
C THR A 243 15.64 5.06 -22.45
N ALA A 244 15.38 6.23 -23.06
CA ALA A 244 15.04 7.42 -22.31
C ALA A 244 13.92 7.08 -21.33
N SER A 245 14.04 7.52 -20.07
CA SER A 245 12.97 7.38 -19.09
C SER A 245 11.67 7.83 -19.73
N PRO A 246 10.57 7.04 -19.65
CA PRO A 246 9.38 7.31 -20.44
C PRO A 246 8.86 8.72 -20.18
N GLU A 247 8.76 9.52 -21.23
CA GLU A 247 8.29 10.90 -21.17
C GLU A 247 6.87 11.02 -21.73
N VAL A 248 6.04 11.81 -21.04
CA VAL A 248 4.73 12.25 -21.53
C VAL A 248 4.73 13.76 -21.61
N VAL A 249 4.46 14.32 -22.80
CA VAL A 249 4.43 15.76 -23.02
C VAL A 249 2.98 16.23 -23.18
N ASP A 250 2.46 16.96 -22.20
CA ASP A 250 1.22 17.72 -22.36
C ASP A 250 1.48 18.96 -23.22
N GLY A 251 1.40 18.80 -24.54
CA GLY A 251 1.60 19.89 -25.49
C GLY A 251 0.60 21.04 -25.37
N ARG A 252 -0.52 20.89 -24.63
CA ARG A 252 -1.49 21.98 -24.38
C ARG A 252 -1.00 22.93 -23.29
N ARG A 253 -0.34 22.39 -22.27
CA ARG A 253 0.16 23.15 -21.11
C ARG A 253 1.68 23.29 -21.08
N ASP A 254 2.38 22.66 -22.02
CA ASP A 254 3.84 22.63 -22.10
C ASP A 254 4.45 22.10 -20.79
N ILE A 255 4.01 20.90 -20.40
CA ILE A 255 4.46 20.17 -19.20
C ILE A 255 5.01 18.81 -19.66
N THR A 256 6.19 18.43 -19.15
CA THR A 256 6.76 17.10 -19.38
C THR A 256 6.70 16.26 -18.11
N TYR A 257 6.13 15.07 -18.15
CA TYR A 257 6.14 14.10 -17.06
C TYR A 257 7.23 13.05 -17.34
N ARG A 258 8.13 12.81 -16.40
CA ARG A 258 9.18 11.78 -16.50
C ARG A 258 8.85 10.59 -15.61
N GLY A 259 8.52 9.46 -16.21
CA GLY A 259 8.26 8.20 -15.52
C GLY A 259 9.48 7.28 -15.47
N LEU A 260 9.26 6.01 -15.15
CA LEU A 260 10.24 4.92 -15.22
C LEU A 260 9.62 3.65 -15.81
N ASP A 261 10.46 2.80 -16.38
CA ASP A 261 10.12 1.41 -16.71
C ASP A 261 10.08 0.56 -15.43
N ARG A 262 9.02 -0.24 -15.25
CA ARG A 262 8.90 -1.20 -14.15
C ARG A 262 8.25 -2.48 -14.66
N ASN A 263 8.89 -3.63 -14.50
CA ASN A 263 8.31 -4.95 -14.81
C ASN A 263 7.64 -5.09 -16.20
N GLY A 264 8.11 -4.36 -17.22
CA GLY A 264 7.53 -4.38 -18.57
C GLY A 264 6.37 -3.38 -18.82
N ILE A 265 6.06 -2.53 -17.85
CA ILE A 265 5.13 -1.41 -17.95
C ILE A 265 5.84 -0.06 -17.74
N GLU A 266 5.20 1.04 -18.12
CA GLU A 266 5.66 2.40 -17.80
C GLU A 266 4.84 2.99 -16.65
N VAL A 267 5.50 3.59 -15.67
CA VAL A 267 4.84 4.21 -14.51
C VAL A 267 5.30 5.65 -14.27
N PHE A 268 4.35 6.50 -13.88
CA PHE A 268 4.52 7.91 -13.54
C PHE A 268 3.92 8.12 -12.16
N LEU A 269 4.77 8.28 -11.15
CA LEU A 269 4.43 8.31 -9.73
C LEU A 269 4.32 9.75 -9.20
N ASN A 270 3.59 9.97 -8.11
CA ASN A 270 3.52 11.24 -7.39
C ASN A 270 3.16 12.45 -8.29
N ILE A 271 2.19 12.29 -9.20
CA ILE A 271 1.68 13.43 -9.97
C ILE A 271 0.71 14.21 -9.07
N PRO A 272 0.99 15.48 -8.71
CA PRO A 272 0.08 16.27 -7.90
C PRO A 272 -1.17 16.64 -8.69
N TYR A 273 -2.34 16.29 -8.16
CA TYR A 273 -3.65 16.69 -8.70
C TYR A 273 -4.29 17.80 -7.87
N GLY A 274 -3.96 17.88 -6.57
CA GLY A 274 -4.47 18.88 -5.63
C GLY A 274 -3.38 19.72 -4.98
N GLN A 275 -3.75 20.89 -4.47
CA GLN A 275 -2.89 21.76 -3.67
C GLN A 275 -2.77 21.26 -2.22
N ASP A 276 -1.72 21.71 -1.53
CA ASP A 276 -1.50 21.48 -0.09
C ASP A 276 -2.76 21.78 0.74
N THR A 277 -3.22 20.78 1.50
CA THR A 277 -4.44 20.88 2.30
C THR A 277 -4.19 21.38 3.72
N GLY A 278 -2.94 21.71 4.08
CA GLY A 278 -2.57 22.09 5.43
C GLY A 278 -3.07 23.46 5.91
N GLY A 279 -2.99 23.66 7.23
CA GLY A 279 -3.25 24.94 7.90
C GLY A 279 -4.62 25.56 7.55
N SER A 280 -4.61 26.70 6.84
CA SER A 280 -5.85 27.42 6.50
C SER A 280 -6.68 26.76 5.38
N ASN A 281 -6.13 25.77 4.67
CA ASN A 281 -6.85 24.89 3.75
C ASN A 281 -7.41 23.63 4.46
N ARG A 282 -7.06 23.36 5.73
CA ARG A 282 -7.47 22.13 6.42
C ARG A 282 -8.99 22.00 6.47
N PHE A 283 -9.49 20.79 6.23
CA PHE A 283 -10.90 20.43 6.00
C PHE A 283 -11.54 21.01 4.72
N LYS A 284 -11.02 22.08 4.11
CA LYS A 284 -11.69 22.70 2.95
C LYS A 284 -11.72 21.78 1.73
N PRO A 285 -12.67 21.98 0.80
CA PRO A 285 -12.62 21.37 -0.52
C PRO A 285 -11.25 21.58 -1.16
N PRO A 286 -10.70 20.55 -1.83
CA PRO A 286 -9.40 20.64 -2.46
C PRO A 286 -9.44 21.62 -3.62
N LYS A 287 -8.27 22.15 -3.98
CA LYS A 287 -8.08 23.02 -5.14
C LYS A 287 -7.19 22.29 -6.15
N PRO A 288 -7.49 22.35 -7.46
CA PRO A 288 -6.64 21.76 -8.48
C PRO A 288 -5.22 22.32 -8.40
N TYR A 289 -4.23 21.43 -8.52
CA TYR A 289 -2.86 21.79 -8.82
C TYR A 289 -2.61 21.71 -10.33
N VAL A 290 -1.90 22.69 -10.87
CA VAL A 290 -1.41 22.68 -12.25
C VAL A 290 0.07 23.01 -12.21
N ALA A 291 0.90 22.13 -12.77
CA ALA A 291 2.34 22.37 -12.83
C ALA A 291 2.64 23.62 -13.69
N LYS A 292 3.78 24.27 -13.41
CA LYS A 292 4.16 25.49 -14.13
C LYS A 292 4.37 25.18 -15.61
N ARG A 293 3.88 26.05 -16.50
CA ARG A 293 4.18 26.01 -17.93
C ARG A 293 5.71 25.99 -18.16
N GLY A 294 6.17 25.10 -19.03
CA GLY A 294 7.58 24.84 -19.34
C GLY A 294 8.32 24.02 -18.27
N SER A 295 7.63 23.41 -17.31
CA SER A 295 8.24 22.58 -16.27
C SER A 295 8.25 21.08 -16.59
N THR A 296 9.19 20.38 -15.97
CA THR A 296 9.21 18.92 -15.90
C THR A 296 8.72 18.46 -14.53
N VAL A 297 7.72 17.58 -14.50
CA VAL A 297 7.29 16.83 -13.32
C VAL A 297 8.12 15.54 -13.27
N ASP A 298 8.97 15.41 -12.25
CA ASP A 298 9.72 14.18 -12.00
C ASP A 298 8.81 13.16 -11.29
N ALA A 299 8.32 12.19 -12.06
CA ALA A 299 7.33 11.20 -11.66
C ALA A 299 7.96 9.81 -11.48
N ARG A 300 9.18 9.75 -10.91
CA ARG A 300 9.95 8.51 -10.72
C ARG A 300 9.97 7.98 -9.28
N SER A 301 9.40 8.73 -8.34
CA SER A 301 9.33 8.36 -6.93
C SER A 301 7.91 8.55 -6.43
N TYR A 302 7.46 7.69 -5.52
CA TYR A 302 6.19 7.89 -4.81
C TYR A 302 6.22 9.16 -3.94
N GLY A 303 5.03 9.70 -3.68
CA GLY A 303 4.83 10.85 -2.81
C GLY A 303 4.46 10.43 -1.39
N PRO A 304 4.36 11.39 -0.45
CA PRO A 304 3.86 11.12 0.88
C PRO A 304 2.41 10.62 0.81
N ALA A 305 2.05 9.72 1.72
CA ALA A 305 0.66 9.36 1.98
C ALA A 305 -0.07 10.51 2.70
N CYS A 306 -1.40 10.46 2.75
CA CYS A 306 -2.17 11.39 3.58
C CYS A 306 -2.02 11.06 5.08
N PRO A 307 -2.26 12.03 5.99
CA PRO A 307 -1.98 11.86 7.41
C PRO A 307 -2.72 10.66 8.02
N GLN A 308 -1.94 9.68 8.47
CA GLN A 308 -2.37 8.42 9.07
C GLN A 308 -1.20 7.86 9.92
N ALA A 309 -1.38 6.73 10.59
CA ALA A 309 -0.30 6.08 11.33
C ALA A 309 0.91 5.77 10.43
N LEU A 310 2.12 6.07 10.90
CA LEU A 310 3.35 5.59 10.28
C LEU A 310 3.60 4.13 10.65
N GLY A 311 4.03 3.33 9.69
CA GLY A 311 4.58 1.99 9.89
C GLY A 311 3.57 0.84 9.90
N GLU A 312 2.26 1.08 9.84
CA GLU A 312 1.27 -0.01 9.91
C GLU A 312 1.30 -0.92 8.68
N TRP A 313 1.29 -2.22 8.96
CA TRP A 313 1.06 -3.30 7.99
C TRP A 313 0.18 -4.36 8.67
N VAL A 314 -0.98 -4.63 8.08
CA VAL A 314 -1.95 -5.65 8.52
C VAL A 314 -1.90 -6.80 7.52
N LEU A 315 -0.94 -7.71 7.69
CA LEU A 315 -0.85 -8.93 6.87
C LEU A 315 -2.12 -9.78 7.09
N PRO A 316 -2.76 -10.34 6.04
CA PRO A 316 -2.46 -10.21 4.61
C PRO A 316 -3.23 -9.10 3.86
N ILE A 317 -4.03 -8.28 4.54
CA ILE A 317 -4.92 -7.27 3.94
C ILE A 317 -4.14 -6.14 3.26
N SER A 318 -3.14 -5.61 3.96
CA SER A 318 -2.11 -4.73 3.37
C SER A 318 -0.76 -5.46 3.31
N LEU A 319 0.22 -4.88 2.62
CA LEU A 319 1.58 -5.43 2.47
C LEU A 319 2.68 -4.35 2.51
N SER A 320 2.35 -3.07 2.66
CA SER A 320 3.30 -1.95 2.58
C SER A 320 3.24 -1.01 3.77
N ASN A 321 4.37 -0.82 4.46
CA ASN A 321 4.49 0.18 5.52
C ASN A 321 4.30 1.61 4.95
N VAL A 322 3.57 2.45 5.69
CA VAL A 322 3.55 3.90 5.45
C VAL A 322 4.80 4.54 6.07
N THR A 323 5.71 5.07 5.26
CA THR A 323 6.99 5.64 5.74
C THR A 323 7.03 7.17 5.80
N GLU A 324 6.14 7.85 5.08
CA GLU A 324 6.08 9.31 5.00
C GLU A 324 4.62 9.77 4.84
N VAL A 325 4.21 10.78 5.63
CA VAL A 325 2.87 11.38 5.56
C VAL A 325 2.96 12.91 5.50
N SER A 326 2.01 13.55 4.83
CA SER A 326 1.95 15.01 4.69
C SER A 326 0.52 15.50 4.47
N GLU A 327 0.21 16.76 4.82
CA GLU A 327 -1.02 17.41 4.34
C GLU A 327 -0.93 17.81 2.85
N ASN A 328 0.27 17.82 2.27
CA ASN A 328 0.48 17.95 0.83
C ASN A 328 0.52 16.57 0.15
N CYS A 329 -0.54 15.77 0.35
CA CYS A 329 -0.62 14.37 -0.08
C CYS A 329 -1.47 14.11 -1.33
N LEU A 330 -2.08 15.14 -1.93
CA LEU A 330 -3.01 15.00 -3.06
C LEU A 330 -2.29 14.69 -4.39
N ASN A 331 -1.73 13.48 -4.46
CA ASN A 331 -0.99 12.92 -5.57
C ASN A 331 -1.60 11.61 -6.08
N LEU A 332 -1.34 11.29 -7.35
CA LEU A 332 -1.75 10.07 -8.02
C LEU A 332 -0.61 9.46 -8.83
N ASN A 333 -0.73 8.17 -9.13
CA ASN A 333 0.21 7.41 -9.95
C ASN A 333 -0.52 6.93 -11.21
N VAL A 334 0.10 7.07 -12.38
CA VAL A 334 -0.40 6.54 -13.65
C VAL A 334 0.51 5.39 -14.11
N ALA A 335 -0.06 4.27 -14.53
CA ALA A 335 0.64 3.10 -15.03
C ALA A 335 0.02 2.66 -16.37
N ARG A 336 0.85 2.39 -17.39
CA ARG A 336 0.39 2.08 -18.75
C ARG A 336 1.22 0.98 -19.43
N PRO A 337 0.70 0.33 -20.49
CA PRO A 337 1.49 -0.57 -21.32
C PRO A 337 2.73 0.14 -21.87
N LYS A 338 3.86 -0.57 -21.95
CA LYS A 338 5.10 -0.01 -22.50
C LYS A 338 4.92 0.40 -23.97
N GLY A 339 5.38 1.60 -24.32
CA GLY A 339 5.23 2.20 -25.64
C GLY A 339 3.87 2.83 -25.92
N ALA A 340 2.91 2.81 -24.97
CA ALA A 340 1.62 3.44 -25.16
C ALA A 340 1.75 4.97 -25.34
N CYS A 341 0.94 5.55 -26.21
CA CYS A 341 1.01 6.95 -26.62
C CYS A 341 -0.39 7.60 -26.66
N SER A 342 -0.43 8.94 -26.72
CA SER A 342 -1.67 9.74 -26.70
C SER A 342 -2.70 9.45 -27.82
N ARG A 343 -2.34 8.63 -28.81
CA ARG A 343 -3.23 8.21 -29.91
C ARG A 343 -3.97 6.90 -29.62
N ASP A 344 -3.54 6.12 -28.63
CA ASP A 344 -4.03 4.74 -28.46
C ASP A 344 -5.42 4.67 -27.82
N ARG A 345 -5.80 5.70 -27.05
CA ARG A 345 -7.12 5.85 -26.40
C ARG A 345 -7.58 4.57 -25.67
N LEU A 346 -6.72 4.13 -24.75
CA LEU A 346 -6.93 2.95 -23.93
C LEU A 346 -7.97 3.22 -22.82
N PRO A 347 -8.82 2.25 -22.45
CA PRO A 347 -9.65 2.33 -21.25
C PRO A 347 -8.81 2.65 -20.01
N VAL A 348 -9.40 3.38 -19.06
CA VAL A 348 -8.72 3.83 -17.85
C VAL A 348 -9.41 3.26 -16.63
N MET A 349 -8.70 2.40 -15.90
CA MET A 349 -9.12 1.89 -14.61
C MET A 349 -8.54 2.77 -13.49
N VAL A 350 -9.40 3.41 -12.71
CA VAL A 350 -8.99 4.32 -11.62
C VAL A 350 -9.31 3.69 -10.27
N TYR A 351 -8.27 3.28 -9.56
CA TYR A 351 -8.37 2.64 -8.24
C TYR A 351 -8.48 3.66 -7.11
N ILE A 352 -9.49 3.48 -6.27
CA ILE A 352 -9.67 4.16 -4.98
C ILE A 352 -9.39 3.13 -3.89
N HIS A 353 -8.35 3.36 -3.08
CA HIS A 353 -7.96 2.41 -2.03
C HIS A 353 -8.98 2.37 -0.89
N GLY A 354 -9.06 1.23 -0.21
CA GLY A 354 -9.75 1.07 1.08
C GLY A 354 -8.87 1.44 2.26
N GLY A 355 -9.21 0.88 3.43
CA GLY A 355 -8.55 1.15 4.72
C GLY A 355 -9.41 2.00 5.68
N SER A 356 -10.69 1.65 5.82
CA SER A 356 -11.62 2.26 6.80
C SER A 356 -11.72 3.80 6.79
N PHE A 357 -11.48 4.43 5.63
CA PHE A 357 -11.24 5.89 5.52
C PHE A 357 -10.15 6.46 6.45
N TRP A 358 -9.36 5.61 7.10
CA TRP A 358 -8.44 5.92 8.19
C TRP A 358 -6.97 5.73 7.81
N SER A 359 -6.70 4.67 7.05
CA SER A 359 -5.39 4.32 6.51
C SER A 359 -5.50 3.97 5.01
N GLY A 360 -4.35 3.72 4.38
CA GLY A 360 -4.24 3.38 2.96
C GLY A 360 -3.45 4.40 2.15
N GLN A 361 -2.92 3.94 1.01
CA GLN A 361 -2.04 4.72 0.15
C GLN A 361 -1.99 4.17 -1.29
N ASN A 362 -1.75 5.05 -2.25
CA ASN A 362 -1.69 4.74 -3.68
C ASN A 362 -0.46 3.91 -4.13
N GLN A 363 0.45 3.60 -3.21
CA GLN A 363 1.72 2.89 -3.42
C GLN A 363 1.77 1.48 -2.83
N GLU A 364 0.68 1.03 -2.21
CA GLU A 364 0.53 -0.31 -1.64
C GLU A 364 0.85 -1.40 -2.70
N ILE A 365 1.59 -2.44 -2.30
CA ILE A 365 2.07 -3.51 -3.17
C ILE A 365 0.95 -4.47 -3.58
N THR A 366 -0.07 -4.71 -2.74
CA THR A 366 -1.25 -5.54 -3.13
C THR A 366 -1.98 -5.00 -4.36
N ILE A 367 -1.96 -3.67 -4.57
CA ILE A 367 -2.68 -2.95 -5.64
C ILE A 367 -1.78 -2.55 -6.83
N ARG A 368 -0.56 -3.07 -6.93
CA ARG A 368 0.35 -2.71 -8.04
C ARG A 368 -0.14 -3.33 -9.35
N PRO A 369 -0.39 -2.50 -10.39
CA PRO A 369 -1.13 -2.93 -11.59
C PRO A 369 -0.26 -3.64 -12.65
N ASP A 370 0.97 -4.00 -12.32
CA ASP A 370 1.94 -4.57 -13.27
C ASP A 370 1.40 -5.84 -13.93
N GLY A 371 0.86 -6.77 -13.13
CA GLY A 371 0.19 -7.97 -13.64
C GLY A 371 -1.06 -7.64 -14.43
N LEU A 372 -1.93 -6.76 -13.90
CA LEU A 372 -3.17 -6.32 -14.56
C LEU A 372 -2.96 -5.73 -15.95
N ILE A 373 -1.96 -4.86 -16.10
CA ILE A 373 -1.64 -4.25 -17.38
C ILE A 373 -1.09 -5.30 -18.35
N LEU A 374 -0.15 -6.15 -17.91
CA LEU A 374 0.40 -7.23 -18.75
C LEU A 374 -0.67 -8.22 -19.22
N GLU A 375 -1.57 -8.64 -18.32
CA GLU A 375 -2.68 -9.54 -18.65
C GLU A 375 -3.72 -8.88 -19.57
N SER A 376 -3.98 -7.57 -19.40
CA SER A 376 -4.85 -6.81 -20.32
C SER A 376 -4.27 -6.75 -21.74
N VAL A 377 -2.94 -6.58 -21.88
CA VAL A 377 -2.22 -6.63 -23.16
C VAL A 377 -2.26 -8.03 -23.77
N ALA A 378 -1.99 -9.07 -22.98
CA ALA A 378 -2.05 -10.47 -23.43
C ALA A 378 -3.45 -10.88 -23.91
N ASN A 379 -4.49 -10.31 -23.30
CA ASN A 379 -5.89 -10.50 -23.68
C ASN A 379 -6.35 -9.62 -24.86
N GLY A 380 -5.48 -8.79 -25.44
CA GLY A 380 -5.80 -7.90 -26.56
C GLY A 380 -6.73 -6.73 -26.22
N LEU A 381 -6.91 -6.44 -24.92
CA LEU A 381 -7.74 -5.35 -24.40
C LEU A 381 -6.92 -4.50 -23.40
N PRO A 382 -5.83 -3.86 -23.85
CA PRO A 382 -4.90 -3.14 -22.98
C PRO A 382 -5.56 -1.96 -22.25
N VAL A 383 -5.29 -1.81 -20.96
CA VAL A 383 -5.82 -0.72 -20.13
C VAL A 383 -4.71 0.12 -19.50
N ILE A 384 -5.04 1.35 -19.12
CA ILE A 384 -4.24 2.20 -18.23
C ILE A 384 -4.80 2.11 -16.81
N HIS A 385 -3.93 2.10 -15.82
CA HIS A 385 -4.30 2.15 -14.40
C HIS A 385 -3.91 3.49 -13.77
N VAL A 386 -4.75 4.01 -12.88
CA VAL A 386 -4.47 5.19 -12.06
C VAL A 386 -4.80 4.87 -10.59
N SER A 387 -3.91 5.15 -9.64
CA SER A 387 -4.22 5.10 -8.20
C SER A 387 -4.02 6.49 -7.57
N MET A 388 -4.90 6.86 -6.62
CA MET A 388 -4.87 8.18 -5.97
C MET A 388 -4.72 8.06 -4.45
N ASN A 389 -4.04 9.01 -3.82
CA ASN A 389 -4.21 9.30 -2.40
C ASN A 389 -5.40 10.26 -2.25
N TYR A 390 -6.09 10.22 -1.10
CA TYR A 390 -7.11 11.20 -0.70
C TYR A 390 -7.05 11.38 0.83
N ARG A 391 -7.54 12.49 1.40
CA ARG A 391 -7.47 12.71 2.85
C ARG A 391 -8.28 11.69 3.64
N LEU A 392 -7.72 11.28 4.78
CA LEU A 392 -8.22 10.23 5.65
C LEU A 392 -8.50 10.75 7.06
N GLY A 393 -9.26 9.97 7.83
CA GLY A 393 -9.63 10.20 9.21
C GLY A 393 -10.18 11.60 9.44
N PHE A 394 -9.79 12.18 10.58
CA PHE A 394 -10.09 13.57 10.93
C PHE A 394 -9.73 14.60 9.83
N PHE A 395 -8.68 14.37 9.04
CA PHE A 395 -8.29 15.33 7.99
C PHE A 395 -9.22 15.29 6.77
N GLY A 396 -9.84 14.14 6.49
CA GLY A 396 -10.75 13.92 5.36
C GLY A 396 -12.24 13.96 5.69
N PHE A 397 -12.61 13.65 6.93
CA PHE A 397 -13.99 13.34 7.32
C PHE A 397 -14.42 13.98 8.66
N ALA A 398 -13.73 15.04 9.12
CA ALA A 398 -14.23 15.84 10.24
C ALA A 398 -15.65 16.40 9.96
N GLN A 399 -16.51 16.33 10.96
CA GLN A 399 -17.93 16.72 10.90
C GLN A 399 -18.23 17.81 11.94
N SER A 400 -19.00 18.83 11.56
CA SER A 400 -19.63 19.81 12.45
C SER A 400 -20.46 20.80 11.63
N ASP A 401 -21.50 21.41 12.18
CA ASP A 401 -22.27 22.44 11.46
C ASP A 401 -21.39 23.57 10.88
N ALA A 402 -20.27 23.90 11.54
CA ALA A 402 -19.36 24.93 11.06
C ALA A 402 -18.61 24.49 9.79
N LEU A 403 -18.32 23.20 9.65
CA LEU A 403 -17.76 22.59 8.44
C LEU A 403 -18.83 22.41 7.37
N GLU A 404 -20.02 21.92 7.72
CA GLU A 404 -21.18 21.80 6.81
C GLU A 404 -21.49 23.16 6.16
N LYS A 405 -21.63 24.22 6.98
CA LYS A 405 -21.90 25.61 6.51
C LYS A 405 -20.74 26.24 5.74
N GLU A 406 -19.53 25.69 5.81
CA GLU A 406 -18.38 26.09 4.98
C GLU A 406 -18.27 25.25 3.68
N GLY A 407 -19.02 24.15 3.57
CA GLY A 407 -18.88 23.14 2.51
C GLY A 407 -17.63 22.27 2.65
N SER A 408 -17.13 22.12 3.88
CA SER A 408 -15.84 21.47 4.23
C SER A 408 -15.99 20.06 4.79
N GLU A 409 -17.19 19.49 4.82
CA GLU A 409 -17.38 18.06 5.11
C GLU A 409 -17.12 17.20 3.87
N ASN A 410 -16.92 15.89 4.09
CA ASN A 410 -16.55 14.93 3.04
C ASN A 410 -15.30 15.33 2.22
N ALA A 411 -14.33 15.98 2.86
CA ALA A 411 -13.12 16.45 2.21
C ALA A 411 -12.37 15.33 1.45
N GLY A 412 -12.33 14.10 2.01
CA GLY A 412 -11.76 12.93 1.33
C GLY A 412 -12.51 12.50 0.06
N LEU A 413 -13.86 12.52 0.06
CA LEU A 413 -14.65 12.24 -1.17
C LEU A 413 -14.52 13.37 -2.21
N ARG A 414 -14.32 14.61 -1.76
CA ARG A 414 -14.05 15.77 -2.63
C ARG A 414 -12.65 15.71 -3.23
N ASP A 415 -11.66 15.16 -2.52
CA ASP A 415 -10.31 14.86 -3.04
C ASP A 415 -10.37 13.80 -4.15
N GLN A 416 -11.06 12.69 -3.90
CA GLN A 416 -11.31 11.68 -4.93
C GLN A 416 -12.00 12.27 -6.16
N ARG A 417 -13.05 13.09 -5.97
CA ARG A 417 -13.73 13.77 -7.09
C ARG A 417 -12.76 14.62 -7.92
N LEU A 418 -11.87 15.38 -7.28
CA LEU A 418 -10.87 16.18 -7.96
C LEU A 418 -9.83 15.31 -8.71
N ALA A 419 -9.42 14.18 -8.14
CA ALA A 419 -8.55 13.23 -8.84
C ALA A 419 -9.22 12.62 -10.08
N LEU A 420 -10.51 12.30 -10.01
CA LEU A 420 -11.30 11.81 -11.15
C LEU A 420 -11.48 12.88 -12.23
N GLU A 421 -11.68 14.14 -11.84
CA GLU A 421 -11.68 15.28 -12.77
C GLU A 421 -10.30 15.50 -13.40
N TRP A 422 -9.21 15.30 -12.64
CA TRP A 422 -7.85 15.30 -13.18
C TRP A 422 -7.67 14.19 -14.22
N VAL A 423 -8.18 12.97 -13.98
CA VAL A 423 -8.11 11.87 -14.98
C VAL A 423 -8.82 12.29 -16.27
N ARG A 424 -10.07 12.75 -16.20
CA ARG A 424 -10.82 13.27 -17.36
C ARG A 424 -10.02 14.33 -18.15
N ASP A 425 -9.38 15.27 -17.45
CA ASP A 425 -8.74 16.43 -18.08
C ASP A 425 -7.30 16.18 -18.58
N ASN A 426 -6.66 15.07 -18.18
CA ASN A 426 -5.22 14.85 -18.40
C ASN A 426 -4.85 13.48 -18.98
N ILE A 427 -5.64 12.42 -18.76
CA ILE A 427 -5.20 11.03 -19.05
C ILE A 427 -4.94 10.76 -20.55
N ALA A 428 -5.55 11.56 -21.43
CA ALA A 428 -5.28 11.54 -22.87
C ALA A 428 -3.79 11.73 -23.23
N GLN A 429 -3.02 12.48 -22.43
CA GLN A 429 -1.58 12.64 -22.68
C GLN A 429 -0.80 11.35 -22.39
N PHE A 430 -1.29 10.55 -21.46
CA PHE A 430 -0.70 9.25 -21.08
C PHE A 430 -1.15 8.11 -22.02
N GLY A 431 -2.08 8.36 -22.95
CA GLY A 431 -2.65 7.36 -23.86
C GLY A 431 -4.04 6.86 -23.47
N GLY A 432 -4.63 7.39 -22.40
CA GLY A 432 -5.94 6.97 -21.92
C GLY A 432 -7.08 7.66 -22.64
N ASP A 433 -8.25 7.03 -22.61
CA ASP A 433 -9.49 7.58 -23.14
C ASP A 433 -10.34 8.17 -21.99
N PRO A 434 -10.51 9.50 -21.91
CA PRO A 434 -11.34 10.12 -20.87
C PRO A 434 -12.84 9.79 -21.02
N ASP A 435 -13.26 9.29 -22.18
CA ASP A 435 -14.62 8.84 -22.47
C ASP A 435 -14.82 7.34 -22.14
N ARG A 436 -13.77 6.65 -21.63
CA ARG A 436 -13.79 5.23 -21.20
C ARG A 436 -13.08 5.03 -19.87
N VAL A 437 -13.50 5.81 -18.87
CA VAL A 437 -13.02 5.75 -17.48
C VAL A 437 -13.93 4.86 -16.63
N THR A 438 -13.30 3.92 -15.93
CA THR A 438 -13.91 2.97 -14.99
C THR A 438 -13.31 3.21 -13.62
N ILE A 439 -14.12 3.58 -12.63
CA ILE A 439 -13.65 3.66 -11.24
C ILE A 439 -13.80 2.29 -10.57
N PHE A 440 -12.84 1.91 -9.75
CA PHE A 440 -12.94 0.70 -8.93
C PHE A 440 -12.30 0.92 -7.57
N GLY A 441 -12.71 0.16 -6.58
CA GLY A 441 -12.17 0.26 -5.24
C GLY A 441 -12.72 -0.82 -4.34
N GLN A 442 -11.95 -1.12 -3.31
CA GLN A 442 -12.24 -2.20 -2.37
C GLN A 442 -12.44 -1.67 -0.95
N SER A 443 -13.30 -2.31 -0.16
CA SER A 443 -13.64 -1.86 1.21
C SER A 443 -14.18 -0.42 1.17
N SER A 444 -13.69 0.48 2.01
CA SER A 444 -14.05 1.91 1.98
C SER A 444 -13.76 2.58 0.61
N GLY A 445 -12.93 1.98 -0.25
CA GLY A 445 -12.77 2.33 -1.66
C GLY A 445 -13.97 1.93 -2.54
N GLY A 446 -14.60 0.78 -2.26
CA GLY A 446 -15.85 0.34 -2.90
C GLY A 446 -17.06 1.16 -2.42
N LEU A 447 -17.09 1.49 -1.14
CA LEU A 447 -18.00 2.51 -0.58
C LEU A 447 -17.79 3.87 -1.27
N SER A 448 -16.53 4.28 -1.47
CA SER A 448 -16.20 5.48 -2.23
C SER A 448 -16.73 5.44 -3.66
N VAL A 449 -16.61 4.32 -4.38
CA VAL A 449 -17.21 4.17 -5.72
C VAL A 449 -18.72 4.37 -5.66
N GLY A 450 -19.42 3.75 -4.69
CA GLY A 450 -20.84 3.98 -4.44
C GLY A 450 -21.17 5.46 -4.23
N MET A 451 -20.44 6.14 -3.36
CA MET A 451 -20.61 7.57 -3.07
C MET A 451 -20.32 8.47 -4.28
N GLN A 452 -19.33 8.15 -5.11
CA GLN A 452 -19.03 8.91 -6.33
C GLN A 452 -20.14 8.77 -7.39
N ILE A 453 -20.88 7.66 -7.40
CA ILE A 453 -22.05 7.43 -8.27
C ILE A 453 -23.29 8.20 -7.76
N MET A 454 -23.51 8.25 -6.44
CA MET A 454 -24.61 9.03 -5.80
C MET A 454 -24.30 10.52 -5.64
N ALA A 455 -23.06 10.95 -5.84
CA ALA A 455 -22.60 12.30 -5.54
C ALA A 455 -23.47 13.38 -6.17
N TYR A 456 -23.70 14.43 -5.39
CA TYR A 456 -24.59 15.55 -5.72
C TYR A 456 -26.03 15.12 -6.03
N GLY A 457 -26.44 13.90 -5.71
CA GLY A 457 -27.76 13.35 -6.04
C GLY A 457 -28.02 13.27 -7.55
N GLY A 458 -26.97 12.97 -8.35
CA GLY A 458 -27.03 12.94 -9.81
C GLY A 458 -27.14 14.32 -10.49
N ARG A 459 -27.15 15.43 -9.74
CA ARG A 459 -27.31 16.80 -10.29
C ARG A 459 -26.08 17.32 -11.07
N LYS A 460 -24.92 16.69 -10.92
CA LYS A 460 -23.68 17.02 -11.63
C LYS A 460 -23.22 15.79 -12.43
N PRO A 461 -22.67 15.95 -13.64
CA PRO A 461 -22.15 14.83 -14.42
C PRO A 461 -20.96 14.18 -13.72
N VAL A 462 -20.83 12.86 -13.89
CA VAL A 462 -19.66 12.10 -13.43
C VAL A 462 -18.57 12.09 -14.51
N PRO A 463 -17.27 12.11 -14.13
CA PRO A 463 -16.12 12.00 -15.04
C PRO A 463 -15.75 10.53 -15.34
N PHE A 464 -16.70 9.60 -15.20
CA PHE A 464 -16.52 8.17 -15.39
C PHE A 464 -17.82 7.52 -15.90
N HIS A 465 -17.71 6.35 -16.49
CA HIS A 465 -18.79 5.66 -17.21
C HIS A 465 -19.14 4.30 -16.61
N GLN A 466 -18.25 3.78 -15.77
CA GLN A 466 -18.36 2.46 -15.16
C GLN A 466 -17.83 2.47 -13.72
N GLY A 467 -18.38 1.60 -12.87
CA GLY A 467 -17.97 1.42 -11.47
C GLY A 467 -17.76 -0.05 -11.12
N ILE A 468 -16.78 -0.36 -10.27
CA ILE A 468 -16.65 -1.67 -9.61
C ILE A 468 -16.58 -1.46 -8.09
N CYS A 469 -17.55 -1.99 -7.36
CA CYS A 469 -17.59 -1.96 -5.89
C CYS A 469 -17.16 -3.32 -5.33
N GLU A 470 -15.92 -3.42 -4.85
CA GLU A 470 -15.34 -4.66 -4.34
C GLU A 470 -15.50 -4.71 -2.80
N SER A 471 -16.31 -5.60 -2.27
CA SER A 471 -16.51 -5.79 -0.82
C SER A 471 -16.81 -4.49 -0.03
N GLN A 472 -17.70 -3.62 -0.54
CA GLN A 472 -18.54 -2.64 0.18
C GLN A 472 -19.36 -1.76 -0.81
N ALA A 473 -20.49 -1.17 -0.40
CA ALA A 473 -21.13 -0.09 -1.18
C ALA A 473 -21.87 0.98 -0.35
N LEU A 474 -22.48 0.63 0.79
CA LEU A 474 -22.89 1.48 1.91
C LEU A 474 -22.71 0.72 3.23
N GLU A 475 -22.61 1.45 4.32
CA GLU A 475 -22.23 0.96 5.63
C GLU A 475 -23.22 1.44 6.70
N PRO A 476 -23.59 0.60 7.69
CA PRO A 476 -24.41 1.02 8.81
C PRO A 476 -23.78 2.19 9.59
N GLY A 477 -24.61 3.14 10.01
CA GLY A 477 -24.17 4.29 10.81
C GLY A 477 -23.54 5.45 10.03
N ILE A 478 -23.53 5.43 8.69
CA ILE A 478 -23.20 6.60 7.85
C ILE A 478 -24.06 7.83 8.20
N THR A 479 -25.31 7.63 8.60
CA THR A 479 -26.19 8.70 9.13
C THR A 479 -26.37 8.59 10.65
N GLY A 480 -25.42 7.97 11.35
CA GLY A 480 -25.33 7.88 12.80
C GLY A 480 -24.41 8.93 13.41
N ASN A 481 -23.93 8.68 14.62
CA ASN A 481 -23.15 9.64 15.40
C ASN A 481 -21.63 9.37 15.42
N PHE A 482 -21.15 8.27 14.82
CA PHE A 482 -19.75 7.83 14.98
C PHE A 482 -18.73 8.94 14.67
N THR A 483 -18.95 9.68 13.59
CA THR A 483 -18.04 10.75 13.15
C THR A 483 -18.11 12.02 13.99
N ILE A 484 -19.29 12.39 14.53
CA ILE A 484 -19.42 13.55 15.42
C ILE A 484 -18.90 13.23 16.84
N ASP A 485 -19.06 12.00 17.31
CA ASP A 485 -18.53 11.53 18.59
C ASP A 485 -16.99 11.44 18.55
N ALA A 486 -16.42 10.93 17.46
CA ALA A 486 -14.97 10.94 17.20
C ALA A 486 -14.40 12.38 17.10
N MET A 487 -15.13 13.29 16.46
CA MET A 487 -14.80 14.72 16.40
C MET A 487 -14.79 15.35 17.80
N GLN A 488 -15.79 15.08 18.64
CA GLN A 488 -15.87 15.60 20.00
C GLN A 488 -14.68 15.12 20.85
N ALA A 489 -14.37 13.83 20.81
CA ALA A 489 -13.24 13.25 21.54
C ALA A 489 -11.90 13.92 21.15
N LEU A 490 -11.67 14.17 19.86
CA LEU A 490 -10.47 14.85 19.37
C LEU A 490 -10.42 16.32 19.82
N VAL A 491 -11.54 17.04 19.74
CA VAL A 491 -11.67 18.44 20.20
C VAL A 491 -11.38 18.58 21.69
N ASP A 492 -11.84 17.64 22.51
CA ASP A 492 -11.52 17.58 23.94
C ASP A 492 -10.03 17.29 24.17
N TYR A 493 -9.46 16.31 23.45
CA TYR A 493 -8.05 15.92 23.59
C TYR A 493 -7.08 17.08 23.33
N VAL A 494 -7.32 17.90 22.31
CA VAL A 494 -6.46 19.06 21.97
C VAL A 494 -6.84 20.35 22.72
N GLY A 495 -7.87 20.33 23.56
CA GLY A 495 -8.33 21.50 24.32
C GLY A 495 -9.01 22.58 23.48
N CYS A 496 -9.61 22.23 22.33
CA CYS A 496 -10.42 23.15 21.53
C CYS A 496 -11.89 23.26 22.02
N ASN A 497 -12.23 22.62 23.13
CA ASN A 497 -13.56 22.56 23.74
C ASN A 497 -13.99 23.81 24.54
N ALA A 498 -13.19 24.88 24.52
CA ALA A 498 -13.55 26.19 25.11
C ALA A 498 -14.73 26.89 24.40
N SER A 499 -15.19 26.35 23.27
CA SER A 499 -16.38 26.78 22.53
C SER A 499 -17.16 25.55 22.08
N ASN A 500 -18.44 25.74 21.73
CA ASN A 500 -19.30 24.65 21.27
C ASN A 500 -18.69 23.92 20.04
N LEU A 501 -18.81 22.59 19.99
CA LEU A 501 -18.28 21.74 18.91
C LEU A 501 -18.61 22.26 17.49
N HIS A 502 -19.84 22.73 17.32
CA HIS A 502 -20.43 23.19 16.06
C HIS A 502 -20.07 24.66 15.72
N SER A 503 -19.15 25.27 16.47
CA SER A 503 -18.75 26.68 16.31
C SER A 503 -17.60 26.88 15.33
N LYS A 504 -17.52 28.08 14.72
CA LYS A 504 -16.41 28.44 13.83
C LYS A 504 -15.11 28.60 14.61
N GLU A 505 -15.22 28.94 15.89
CA GLU A 505 -14.15 29.14 16.85
C GLU A 505 -13.41 27.82 17.12
N THR A 506 -14.15 26.71 17.27
CA THR A 506 -13.58 25.35 17.39
C THR A 506 -12.83 24.94 16.12
N VAL A 507 -13.42 25.12 14.93
CA VAL A 507 -12.73 24.84 13.66
C VAL A 507 -11.48 25.72 13.46
N GLN A 508 -11.55 26.99 13.86
CA GLN A 508 -10.39 27.90 13.85
C GLN A 508 -9.32 27.52 14.89
N CYS A 509 -9.69 26.93 16.02
CA CYS A 509 -8.76 26.37 16.99
C CYS A 509 -7.98 25.19 16.38
N LEU A 510 -8.70 24.21 15.80
CA LEU A 510 -8.11 23.04 15.13
C LEU A 510 -7.17 23.43 13.98
N ARG A 511 -7.50 24.47 13.19
CA ARG A 511 -6.66 24.98 12.10
C ARG A 511 -5.33 25.61 12.53
N LYS A 512 -5.12 25.90 13.83
CA LYS A 512 -3.87 26.49 14.36
C LYS A 512 -2.80 25.46 14.69
N PHE A 513 -3.19 24.20 14.92
CA PHE A 513 -2.25 23.13 15.24
C PHE A 513 -1.49 22.66 13.99
N ASP A 514 -0.28 22.15 14.20
CA ASP A 514 0.46 21.40 13.19
C ASP A 514 -0.19 20.03 12.92
N MET A 515 0.21 19.40 11.81
CA MET A 515 -0.31 18.09 11.40
C MET A 515 -0.06 17.02 12.46
N GLN A 516 1.13 16.96 13.07
CA GLN A 516 1.50 15.88 13.98
C GLN A 516 0.70 15.92 15.29
N THR A 517 0.44 17.12 15.83
CA THR A 517 -0.40 17.27 17.03
C THR A 517 -1.82 16.74 16.79
N LEU A 518 -2.43 17.08 15.64
CA LEU A 518 -3.78 16.62 15.29
C LEU A 518 -3.82 15.14 14.92
N LEU A 519 -2.79 14.64 14.22
CA LEU A 519 -2.66 13.22 13.90
C LEU A 519 -2.50 12.39 15.19
N ASN A 520 -1.66 12.82 16.13
CA ASN A 520 -1.50 12.17 17.42
C ASN A 520 -2.81 12.17 18.22
N ALA A 521 -3.56 13.27 18.20
CA ALA A 521 -4.88 13.34 18.82
C ALA A 521 -5.83 12.31 18.20
N SER A 522 -5.96 12.34 16.87
CA SER A 522 -6.77 11.38 16.09
C SER A 522 -6.42 9.93 16.44
N LEU A 523 -5.14 9.56 16.40
CA LEU A 523 -4.66 8.22 16.74
C LEU A 523 -4.93 7.84 18.21
N THR A 524 -4.88 8.80 19.14
CA THR A 524 -5.14 8.54 20.56
C THR A 524 -6.63 8.43 20.89
N THR A 525 -7.49 9.11 20.14
CA THR A 525 -8.96 9.06 20.28
C THR A 525 -9.62 8.00 19.39
N TYR A 526 -8.83 7.19 18.68
CA TYR A 526 -9.32 6.08 17.87
C TYR A 526 -9.96 5.01 18.75
N GLN A 527 -11.19 4.60 18.41
CA GLN A 527 -11.97 3.61 19.15
C GLN A 527 -12.04 2.31 18.35
N SER A 528 -11.13 1.38 18.65
CA SER A 528 -11.05 0.07 17.98
C SER A 528 -12.01 -0.94 18.61
N ASP A 529 -13.32 -0.70 18.52
CA ASP A 529 -14.33 -1.65 19.04
C ASP A 529 -15.55 -1.83 18.10
N ILE A 530 -16.32 -2.88 18.39
CA ILE A 530 -17.44 -3.34 17.55
C ILE A 530 -18.62 -2.36 17.58
N ALA A 531 -18.84 -1.64 18.68
CA ALA A 531 -19.95 -0.68 18.80
C ALA A 531 -19.68 0.62 18.02
N HIS A 532 -18.41 0.95 17.82
CA HIS A 532 -17.93 2.02 16.94
C HIS A 532 -17.52 1.49 15.57
N ASN A 533 -18.35 0.58 15.01
CA ASN A 533 -18.23 0.06 13.64
C ASN A 533 -16.87 -0.58 13.32
N ILE A 534 -16.27 -1.32 14.26
CA ILE A 534 -14.94 -1.95 14.12
C ILE A 534 -13.79 -0.92 13.94
N GLY A 535 -14.04 0.34 14.30
CA GLY A 535 -13.10 1.44 14.19
C GLY A 535 -13.30 2.33 12.96
N ASP A 536 -14.23 2.00 12.06
CA ASP A 536 -14.70 2.83 10.96
C ASP A 536 -15.57 3.99 11.50
N ILE A 537 -14.94 4.89 12.27
CA ILE A 537 -15.58 6.03 12.95
C ILE A 537 -15.56 7.33 12.12
N TRP A 538 -14.72 7.40 11.09
CA TRP A 538 -14.56 8.57 10.22
C TRP A 538 -15.25 8.35 8.86
N LEU A 539 -16.58 8.20 8.91
CA LEU A 539 -17.41 7.88 7.77
C LEU A 539 -17.76 9.13 6.94
N PRO A 540 -18.16 8.96 5.66
CA PRO A 540 -18.89 9.98 4.91
C PRO A 540 -20.17 10.42 5.63
N VAL A 541 -20.53 11.70 5.50
CA VAL A 541 -21.68 12.31 6.19
C VAL A 541 -22.62 13.02 5.20
N VAL A 542 -23.89 13.19 5.58
CA VAL A 542 -24.87 13.93 4.77
C VAL A 542 -24.63 15.43 4.90
N ASP A 543 -23.99 16.04 3.90
CA ASP A 543 -23.50 17.44 3.93
C ASP A 543 -24.34 18.44 3.12
N GLY A 544 -25.48 18.00 2.58
CA GLY A 544 -26.39 18.85 1.79
C GLY A 544 -25.91 19.20 0.37
N ASP A 545 -24.65 18.93 0.01
CA ASP A 545 -24.08 19.19 -1.33
C ASP A 545 -23.59 17.90 -2.00
N PHE A 546 -22.49 17.31 -1.53
CA PHE A 546 -21.91 16.09 -2.09
C PHE A 546 -22.80 14.89 -1.78
N LEU A 547 -23.25 14.75 -0.54
CA LEU A 547 -24.30 13.81 -0.14
C LEU A 547 -25.53 14.65 0.29
N PRO A 548 -26.42 15.03 -0.66
CA PRO A 548 -27.53 15.94 -0.36
C PRO A 548 -28.69 15.29 0.42
N ALA A 549 -28.61 13.98 0.69
CA ALA A 549 -29.50 13.23 1.56
C ALA A 549 -28.82 11.91 1.97
N ALA A 550 -29.44 11.18 2.91
CA ALA A 550 -29.05 9.81 3.26
C ALA A 550 -28.92 8.94 1.98
N PRO A 551 -27.81 8.19 1.81
CA PRO A 551 -27.62 7.33 0.65
C PRO A 551 -28.78 6.39 0.33
N SER A 552 -29.42 5.74 1.31
CA SER A 552 -30.61 4.90 1.07
C SER A 552 -31.77 5.68 0.45
N ARG A 553 -31.92 6.96 0.78
CA ARG A 553 -32.89 7.85 0.14
C ARG A 553 -32.47 8.20 -1.28
N LEU A 554 -31.19 8.46 -1.54
CA LEU A 554 -30.68 8.71 -2.90
C LEU A 554 -30.89 7.49 -3.81
N ILE A 555 -30.62 6.28 -3.31
CA ILE A 555 -30.87 5.02 -4.01
C ILE A 555 -32.36 4.86 -4.31
N ARG A 556 -33.23 4.97 -3.30
CA ARG A 556 -34.68 4.79 -3.45
C ARG A 556 -35.34 5.81 -4.38
N GLU A 557 -34.83 7.04 -4.42
CA GLU A 557 -35.30 8.12 -5.30
C GLU A 557 -34.61 8.13 -6.69
N HIS A 558 -33.77 7.13 -7.00
CA HIS A 558 -32.95 7.02 -8.22
C HIS A 558 -32.08 8.28 -8.51
N LYS A 559 -31.57 8.91 -7.44
CA LYS A 559 -30.73 10.12 -7.48
C LYS A 559 -29.24 9.78 -7.54
N PHE A 560 -28.86 9.10 -8.60
CA PHE A 560 -27.49 8.70 -8.90
C PHE A 560 -27.19 8.85 -10.40
N ALA A 561 -25.91 8.77 -10.77
CA ALA A 561 -25.49 8.82 -12.16
C ALA A 561 -25.90 7.54 -12.95
N ASN A 562 -26.05 7.68 -14.26
CA ASN A 562 -26.15 6.53 -15.18
C ASN A 562 -24.74 5.94 -15.35
N VAL A 563 -24.53 4.73 -14.84
CA VAL A 563 -23.23 4.06 -14.76
C VAL A 563 -23.44 2.55 -14.88
N THR A 564 -22.63 1.86 -15.68
CA THR A 564 -22.60 0.39 -15.68
C THR A 564 -21.75 -0.10 -14.52
N THR A 565 -22.29 -0.98 -13.67
CA THR A 565 -21.68 -1.29 -12.37
C THR A 565 -21.44 -2.79 -12.18
N MET A 566 -20.27 -3.15 -11.67
CA MET A 566 -20.01 -4.47 -11.11
C MET A 566 -19.91 -4.34 -9.58
N ILE A 567 -20.51 -5.26 -8.84
CA ILE A 567 -20.52 -5.25 -7.37
C ILE A 567 -20.22 -6.68 -6.90
N GLY A 568 -19.44 -6.85 -5.83
CA GLY A 568 -19.24 -8.19 -5.29
C GLY A 568 -18.61 -8.23 -3.92
N TRP A 569 -18.42 -9.46 -3.44
CA TRP A 569 -17.92 -9.76 -2.10
C TRP A 569 -17.22 -11.13 -2.11
N CYS A 570 -16.30 -11.34 -1.18
CA CYS A 570 -15.72 -12.65 -0.89
C CYS A 570 -16.71 -13.52 -0.08
N ASP A 571 -16.76 -14.85 -0.28
CA ASP A 571 -17.78 -15.68 0.37
C ASP A 571 -17.72 -15.61 1.90
N ASN A 572 -16.52 -15.46 2.46
CA ASN A 572 -16.27 -15.34 3.89
C ASN A 572 -15.66 -13.98 4.28
N ASP A 573 -16.00 -12.92 3.52
CA ASP A 573 -15.47 -11.54 3.59
C ASP A 573 -15.01 -11.11 5.00
N VAL A 574 -15.96 -10.98 5.95
CA VAL A 574 -15.70 -10.44 7.29
C VAL A 574 -15.28 -11.47 8.34
N THR A 575 -14.99 -12.72 7.97
CA THR A 575 -14.59 -13.76 8.96
C THR A 575 -13.31 -13.41 9.70
N PHE A 576 -12.37 -12.71 9.05
CA PHE A 576 -11.15 -12.21 9.69
C PHE A 576 -11.43 -11.11 10.74
N PHE A 577 -12.50 -10.33 10.55
CA PHE A 577 -12.94 -9.27 11.47
C PHE A 577 -13.94 -9.75 12.53
N THR A 578 -14.30 -11.04 12.52
CA THR A 578 -15.25 -11.62 13.48
C THR A 578 -14.49 -12.25 14.64
N ASP A 579 -14.93 -12.01 15.89
CA ASP A 579 -14.25 -12.57 17.06
C ASP A 579 -14.37 -14.10 17.12
N THR A 580 -13.22 -14.77 16.99
CA THR A 580 -13.10 -16.24 17.04
C THR A 580 -13.47 -16.84 18.40
N ALA A 581 -13.56 -16.01 19.46
CA ALA A 581 -14.03 -16.39 20.78
C ALA A 581 -15.56 -16.55 20.89
N ILE A 582 -16.34 -16.16 19.87
CA ILE A 582 -17.79 -16.40 19.82
C ILE A 582 -18.06 -17.92 19.79
N LYS A 583 -18.61 -18.48 20.89
CA LYS A 583 -18.93 -19.92 21.00
C LYS A 583 -20.40 -20.21 21.23
N THR A 584 -21.19 -19.26 21.75
CA THR A 584 -22.60 -19.47 22.13
C THR A 584 -23.54 -18.49 21.41
N ALA A 585 -24.84 -18.84 21.38
CA ALA A 585 -25.87 -17.96 20.82
C ALA A 585 -25.99 -16.61 21.57
N ASP A 586 -25.63 -16.57 22.85
CA ASP A 586 -25.56 -15.32 23.63
C ASP A 586 -24.37 -14.45 23.20
N ASP A 587 -23.26 -15.05 22.77
CA ASP A 587 -22.10 -14.31 22.26
C ASP A 587 -22.42 -13.72 20.88
N THR A 588 -23.03 -14.51 19.99
CA THR A 588 -23.61 -14.05 18.72
C THR A 588 -24.58 -12.89 18.94
N LEU A 589 -25.49 -13.00 19.91
CA LEU A 589 -26.45 -11.95 20.23
C LEU A 589 -25.76 -10.67 20.71
N LYS A 590 -24.78 -10.77 21.61
CA LYS A 590 -24.00 -9.60 22.08
C LYS A 590 -23.23 -8.95 20.95
N PHE A 591 -22.52 -9.73 20.14
CA PHE A 591 -21.72 -9.24 19.01
C PHE A 591 -22.57 -8.45 18.00
N ILE A 592 -23.67 -9.05 17.52
CA ILE A 592 -24.54 -8.40 16.54
C ILE A 592 -25.32 -7.21 17.15
N SER A 593 -25.72 -7.29 18.43
CA SER A 593 -26.40 -6.15 19.10
C SER A 593 -25.44 -4.99 19.42
N ALA A 594 -24.15 -5.28 19.65
CA ALA A 594 -23.13 -4.25 19.82
C ALA A 594 -22.86 -3.54 18.48
N TYR A 595 -22.71 -4.31 17.39
CA TYR A 595 -22.50 -3.75 16.06
C TYR A 595 -23.69 -2.92 15.54
N LEU A 596 -24.92 -3.30 15.92
CA LEU A 596 -26.16 -2.64 15.50
C LEU A 596 -26.93 -2.04 16.69
N PRO A 597 -26.39 -1.02 17.38
CA PRO A 597 -26.95 -0.51 18.64
C PRO A 597 -28.34 0.13 18.47
N ASP A 598 -28.66 0.61 17.25
CA ASP A 598 -29.93 1.24 16.90
C ASP A 598 -31.01 0.27 16.39
N VAL A 599 -30.66 -1.01 16.14
CA VAL A 599 -31.61 -2.02 15.69
C VAL A 599 -32.33 -2.63 16.88
N THR A 600 -33.67 -2.64 16.83
CA THR A 600 -34.48 -3.10 17.97
C THR A 600 -34.20 -4.56 18.30
N SER A 601 -34.27 -4.93 19.59
CA SER A 601 -34.05 -6.32 20.01
C SER A 601 -35.05 -7.30 19.40
N SER A 602 -36.21 -6.83 18.91
CA SER A 602 -37.15 -7.62 18.11
C SER A 602 -36.57 -7.94 16.73
N ASN A 603 -36.03 -6.93 16.04
CA ASN A 603 -35.41 -7.09 14.73
C ASN A 603 -34.08 -7.84 14.79
N ILE A 604 -33.27 -7.69 15.84
CA ILE A 604 -32.10 -8.55 16.07
C ILE A 604 -32.52 -10.02 16.23
N LYS A 605 -33.55 -10.32 17.01
CA LYS A 605 -34.06 -11.70 17.15
C LYS A 605 -34.60 -12.25 15.84
N LYS A 606 -35.33 -11.44 15.07
CA LYS A 606 -35.82 -11.80 13.73
C LYS A 606 -34.66 -12.05 12.76
N LEU A 607 -33.66 -11.17 12.73
CA LEU A 607 -32.43 -11.31 11.96
C LEU A 607 -31.76 -12.63 12.25
N LEU A 608 -31.41 -12.90 13.51
CA LEU A 608 -30.73 -14.12 13.94
C LEU A 608 -31.56 -15.40 13.70
N GLY A 609 -32.88 -15.28 13.58
CA GLY A 609 -33.78 -16.37 13.18
C GLY A 609 -33.61 -16.82 11.72
N LEU A 610 -33.20 -15.91 10.82
CA LEU A 610 -32.91 -16.21 9.40
C LEU A 610 -31.57 -16.95 9.20
N TYR A 611 -30.80 -17.13 10.28
CA TYR A 611 -29.51 -17.82 10.32
C TYR A 611 -29.55 -18.93 11.38
N PRO A 612 -30.29 -20.04 11.16
CA PRO A 612 -30.23 -21.19 12.04
C PRO A 612 -28.80 -21.69 12.21
N VAL A 613 -28.34 -21.92 13.46
CA VAL A 613 -26.98 -22.39 13.73
C VAL A 613 -26.64 -23.72 13.03
N ALA A 614 -27.65 -24.55 12.73
CA ALA A 614 -27.52 -25.79 11.97
C ALA A 614 -27.08 -25.60 10.50
N ASP A 615 -27.24 -24.40 9.92
CA ASP A 615 -26.70 -24.08 8.59
C ASP A 615 -25.17 -23.90 8.61
N PHE A 616 -24.55 -23.81 9.80
CA PHE A 616 -23.14 -23.42 10.01
C PHE A 616 -22.36 -24.55 10.72
N PRO A 617 -21.78 -25.52 10.00
CA PRO A 617 -20.98 -26.57 10.62
C PRO A 617 -19.72 -25.99 11.27
N GLU A 618 -19.45 -26.42 12.52
CA GLU A 618 -18.21 -26.06 13.23
C GLU A 618 -16.97 -26.69 12.57
N ASN A 619 -15.83 -25.99 12.65
CA ASN A 619 -14.53 -26.54 12.27
C ASN A 619 -13.75 -26.88 13.54
N LYS A 620 -13.96 -28.11 14.04
CA LYS A 620 -13.30 -28.62 15.26
C LYS A 620 -11.78 -28.61 15.19
N ALA A 621 -11.21 -28.83 14.01
CA ALA A 621 -9.76 -28.86 13.82
C ALA A 621 -9.14 -27.45 13.99
N ALA A 622 -9.87 -26.40 13.60
CA ALA A 622 -9.47 -25.00 13.77
C ALA A 622 -9.94 -24.36 15.10
N GLY A 623 -10.76 -25.05 15.91
CA GLY A 623 -11.40 -24.48 17.10
C GLY A 623 -12.49 -23.43 16.81
N LEU A 624 -12.93 -23.30 15.55
CA LEU A 624 -13.94 -22.34 15.10
C LEU A 624 -15.35 -22.92 15.25
N SER A 625 -16.21 -22.22 15.99
CA SER A 625 -17.55 -22.69 16.35
C SER A 625 -18.58 -22.46 15.24
N SER A 626 -19.72 -23.16 15.31
CA SER A 626 -20.90 -22.83 14.48
C SER A 626 -21.39 -21.40 14.68
N GLU A 627 -21.34 -20.88 15.92
CA GLU A 627 -21.80 -19.51 16.25
C GLU A 627 -20.84 -18.43 15.72
N PHE A 628 -19.54 -18.72 15.59
CA PHE A 628 -18.57 -17.88 14.89
C PHE A 628 -18.93 -17.75 13.40
N TYR A 629 -19.07 -18.89 12.69
CA TYR A 629 -19.41 -18.86 11.26
C TYR A 629 -20.78 -18.23 11.00
N ARG A 630 -21.76 -18.48 11.89
CA ARG A 630 -23.07 -17.84 11.89
C ARG A 630 -22.95 -16.32 12.04
N SER A 631 -22.23 -15.85 13.06
CA SER A 631 -22.00 -14.43 13.31
C SER A 631 -21.31 -13.75 12.13
N ALA A 632 -20.24 -14.36 11.60
CA ALA A 632 -19.53 -13.85 10.44
C ALA A 632 -20.42 -13.78 9.19
N ARG A 633 -21.33 -14.75 8.98
CA ARG A 633 -22.27 -14.71 7.85
C ARG A 633 -23.37 -13.65 8.04
N VAL A 634 -23.93 -13.50 9.24
CA VAL A 634 -24.87 -12.40 9.56
C VAL A 634 -24.19 -11.05 9.30
N PHE A 635 -22.98 -10.87 9.83
CA PHE A 635 -22.21 -9.63 9.72
C PHE A 635 -21.82 -9.32 8.26
N ARG A 636 -21.36 -10.33 7.50
CA ARG A 636 -21.11 -10.20 6.05
C ARG A 636 -22.36 -9.75 5.30
N ASP A 637 -23.50 -10.38 5.60
CA ASP A 637 -24.73 -10.12 4.86
C ASP A 637 -25.26 -8.70 5.14
N ILE A 638 -25.05 -8.17 6.35
CA ILE A 638 -25.29 -6.74 6.67
C ILE A 638 -24.37 -5.81 5.86
N LEU A 639 -23.05 -6.02 5.93
CA LEU A 639 -22.06 -5.03 5.52
C LEU A 639 -21.63 -5.15 4.03
N MET A 640 -21.56 -6.36 3.48
CA MET A 640 -20.91 -6.64 2.18
C MET A 640 -21.83 -7.25 1.12
N THR A 641 -22.97 -7.85 1.49
CA THR A 641 -23.81 -8.59 0.51
C THR A 641 -25.18 -7.98 0.28
N CYS A 642 -25.99 -7.76 1.32
CA CYS A 642 -27.40 -7.42 1.11
C CYS A 642 -27.59 -5.97 0.66
N GLN A 643 -26.96 -5.00 1.34
CA GLN A 643 -27.05 -3.61 0.91
C GLN A 643 -26.48 -3.42 -0.52
N PRO A 644 -25.29 -3.97 -0.89
CA PRO A 644 -24.77 -3.77 -2.24
C PRO A 644 -25.63 -4.46 -3.31
N THR A 645 -26.27 -5.58 -2.99
CA THR A 645 -27.28 -6.22 -3.86
C THR A 645 -28.48 -5.28 -4.11
N TRP A 646 -29.04 -4.68 -3.05
CA TRP A 646 -30.17 -3.76 -3.16
C TRP A 646 -29.82 -2.47 -3.92
N TYR A 647 -28.60 -1.96 -3.74
CA TYR A 647 -28.10 -0.85 -4.56
C TYR A 647 -28.01 -1.24 -6.04
N GLY A 648 -27.47 -2.42 -6.34
CA GLY A 648 -27.43 -2.98 -7.69
C GLY A 648 -28.82 -3.16 -8.31
N GLU A 649 -29.80 -3.61 -7.54
CA GLU A 649 -31.20 -3.75 -7.97
C GLU A 649 -31.78 -2.39 -8.39
N HIS A 650 -31.59 -1.35 -7.59
CA HIS A 650 -32.04 0.01 -7.92
C HIS A 650 -31.29 0.61 -9.13
N ILE A 651 -29.99 0.39 -9.26
CA ILE A 651 -29.22 0.79 -10.46
C ILE A 651 -29.80 0.12 -11.70
N ALA A 652 -30.12 -1.19 -11.64
CA ALA A 652 -30.71 -1.92 -12.75
C ALA A 652 -32.16 -1.49 -13.05
N ALA A 653 -32.97 -1.21 -12.02
CA ALA A 653 -34.32 -0.67 -12.17
C ALA A 653 -34.35 0.72 -12.82
N ALA A 654 -33.27 1.50 -12.68
CA ALA A 654 -33.06 2.75 -13.41
C ALA A 654 -32.56 2.55 -14.87
N GLY A 655 -32.46 1.31 -15.36
CA GLY A 655 -32.13 0.96 -16.74
C GLY A 655 -30.65 0.76 -17.04
N ASN A 656 -29.79 0.65 -16.02
CA ASN A 656 -28.35 0.46 -16.19
C ASN A 656 -27.95 -1.03 -16.13
N ASP A 657 -26.77 -1.36 -16.67
CA ASP A 657 -26.23 -2.72 -16.60
C ASP A 657 -25.53 -2.97 -15.26
N VAL A 658 -25.92 -4.05 -14.56
CA VAL A 658 -25.34 -4.46 -13.28
C VAL A 658 -24.88 -5.92 -13.32
N TYR A 659 -23.71 -6.18 -12.74
CA TYR A 659 -23.10 -7.50 -12.61
C TYR A 659 -22.77 -7.76 -11.13
N LEU A 660 -23.15 -8.94 -10.61
CA LEU A 660 -22.82 -9.35 -9.24
C LEU A 660 -21.81 -10.49 -9.24
N TYR A 661 -20.77 -10.43 -8.40
CA TYR A 661 -19.83 -11.55 -8.18
C TYR A 661 -19.75 -11.99 -6.71
N ASN A 662 -19.47 -13.28 -6.51
CA ASN A 662 -19.12 -13.85 -5.21
C ASN A 662 -17.77 -14.57 -5.34
N TRP A 663 -16.74 -14.03 -4.70
CA TRP A 663 -15.37 -14.55 -4.80
C TRP A 663 -15.12 -15.71 -3.83
N ASN A 664 -14.71 -16.86 -4.36
CA ASN A 664 -14.77 -18.14 -3.65
C ASN A 664 -13.46 -18.97 -3.75
N GLN A 665 -12.31 -18.28 -3.84
CA GLN A 665 -10.97 -18.90 -3.83
C GLN A 665 -9.95 -17.95 -3.20
N THR A 666 -8.95 -18.46 -2.48
CA THR A 666 -7.94 -17.62 -1.82
C THR A 666 -6.59 -18.32 -1.73
N ILE A 667 -5.52 -17.53 -1.79
CA ILE A 667 -4.15 -17.97 -1.44
C ILE A 667 -3.77 -17.55 -0.01
N LEU A 668 -4.67 -16.89 0.73
CA LEU A 668 -4.36 -16.25 2.02
C LEU A 668 -4.44 -17.22 3.21
N ASP A 669 -5.15 -18.34 3.10
CA ASP A 669 -5.33 -19.31 4.20
C ASP A 669 -4.01 -19.74 4.89
N PRO A 670 -2.90 -20.08 4.19
CA PRO A 670 -1.64 -20.46 4.84
C PRO A 670 -0.95 -19.29 5.56
N VAL A 671 -1.15 -18.06 5.09
CA VAL A 671 -0.64 -16.84 5.74
C VAL A 671 -1.46 -16.53 6.97
N LEU A 672 -2.79 -16.67 6.89
CA LEU A 672 -3.71 -16.53 8.02
C LEU A 672 -3.41 -17.56 9.11
N GLU A 673 -3.17 -18.82 8.75
CA GLU A 673 -2.74 -19.87 9.69
C GLU A 673 -1.46 -19.48 10.42
N ALA A 674 -0.47 -18.95 9.70
CA ALA A 674 0.82 -18.55 10.28
C ALA A 674 0.74 -17.32 11.21
N ILE A 675 -0.21 -16.39 11.03
CA ILE A 675 -0.36 -15.21 11.91
C ILE A 675 -1.38 -15.41 13.04
N THR A 676 -2.45 -16.18 12.83
CA THR A 676 -3.54 -16.37 13.81
C THR A 676 -3.44 -17.69 14.58
N ASN A 677 -2.65 -18.64 14.08
CA ASN A 677 -2.68 -20.05 14.51
C ASN A 677 -4.08 -20.69 14.37
N GLN A 678 -4.86 -20.25 13.37
CA GLN A 678 -6.19 -20.77 13.05
C GLN A 678 -6.36 -20.92 11.52
N THR A 679 -7.07 -21.96 11.10
CA THR A 679 -7.38 -22.25 9.69
C THR A 679 -8.89 -22.14 9.41
N GLY A 680 -9.28 -22.10 8.14
CA GLY A 680 -10.69 -22.20 7.75
C GLY A 680 -11.48 -20.89 7.74
N TYR A 681 -10.79 -19.75 7.78
CA TYR A 681 -11.38 -18.47 7.39
C TYR A 681 -11.88 -18.52 5.94
N GLY A 682 -11.12 -19.14 5.02
CA GLY A 682 -11.48 -19.25 3.62
C GLY A 682 -11.33 -17.91 2.89
N PRO A 683 -12.10 -17.64 1.83
CA PRO A 683 -12.02 -16.38 1.09
C PRO A 683 -12.49 -15.19 1.94
N ILE A 684 -11.54 -14.56 2.63
CA ILE A 684 -11.71 -13.34 3.43
C ILE A 684 -11.66 -12.07 2.57
N HIS A 685 -11.97 -10.93 3.17
CA HIS A 685 -11.74 -9.59 2.64
C HIS A 685 -10.38 -9.46 1.94
N THR A 686 -10.33 -8.80 0.78
CA THR A 686 -9.16 -8.66 -0.11
C THR A 686 -8.61 -9.94 -0.76
N SER A 687 -9.25 -11.10 -0.60
CA SER A 687 -8.79 -12.34 -1.25
C SER A 687 -8.71 -12.25 -2.77
N GLU A 688 -9.47 -11.34 -3.41
CA GLU A 688 -9.40 -11.14 -4.86
C GLU A 688 -8.14 -10.40 -5.34
N PHE A 689 -7.46 -9.60 -4.51
CA PHE A 689 -6.39 -8.69 -4.94
C PHE A 689 -5.26 -9.38 -5.69
N ALA A 690 -4.77 -10.51 -5.15
CA ALA A 690 -3.69 -11.31 -5.75
C ALA A 690 -4.00 -11.72 -7.20
N TYR A 691 -5.29 -11.89 -7.52
CA TYR A 691 -5.79 -12.34 -8.81
C TYR A 691 -6.17 -11.16 -9.71
N VAL A 692 -6.91 -10.18 -9.18
CA VAL A 692 -7.35 -8.98 -9.92
C VAL A 692 -6.17 -8.14 -10.38
N PHE A 693 -5.21 -7.86 -9.52
CA PHE A 693 -3.99 -7.12 -9.88
C PHE A 693 -2.96 -7.99 -10.64
N GLY A 694 -3.27 -9.26 -10.89
CA GLY A 694 -2.49 -10.14 -11.74
C GLY A 694 -1.16 -10.62 -11.15
N ASN A 695 -0.93 -10.47 -9.84
CA ASN A 695 0.31 -10.90 -9.21
C ASN A 695 0.14 -11.57 -7.82
N LEU A 696 0.19 -12.91 -7.83
CA LEU A 696 0.24 -13.70 -6.60
C LEU A 696 1.54 -13.49 -5.80
N SER A 697 2.67 -13.18 -6.46
CA SER A 697 4.00 -13.17 -5.82
C SER A 697 4.21 -12.01 -4.83
N HIS A 698 3.32 -11.02 -4.79
CA HIS A 698 3.33 -10.03 -3.72
C HIS A 698 3.11 -10.67 -2.34
N TYR A 699 2.40 -11.81 -2.29
CA TYR A 699 2.14 -12.58 -1.08
C TYR A 699 3.22 -13.63 -0.77
N ASP A 700 4.30 -13.72 -1.56
CA ASP A 700 5.49 -14.52 -1.24
C ASP A 700 6.37 -13.77 -0.23
N VAL A 701 5.83 -13.58 0.98
CA VAL A 701 6.45 -12.75 2.00
C VAL A 701 7.32 -13.58 2.93
N ASN A 702 8.60 -13.21 3.03
CA ASN A 702 9.58 -13.94 3.81
C ASN A 702 9.15 -14.17 5.27
N GLY A 703 9.10 -15.45 5.66
CA GLY A 703 8.62 -15.89 6.98
C GLY A 703 7.22 -16.51 6.99
N TYR A 704 6.48 -16.42 5.88
CA TYR A 704 5.12 -16.95 5.75
C TYR A 704 5.03 -18.06 4.68
N PRO A 705 4.12 -19.04 4.81
CA PRO A 705 3.95 -20.07 3.79
C PRO A 705 3.30 -19.49 2.52
N PHE A 706 3.89 -19.75 1.36
CA PHE A 706 3.36 -19.33 0.06
C PHE A 706 3.34 -20.50 -0.93
N HIS A 707 2.15 -21.05 -1.18
CA HIS A 707 1.96 -22.29 -1.93
C HIS A 707 0.83 -22.20 -2.98
N PRO A 708 0.87 -21.24 -3.92
CA PRO A 708 -0.16 -21.10 -4.95
C PRO A 708 -0.26 -22.34 -5.84
N THR A 709 -1.48 -22.76 -6.12
CA THR A 709 -1.83 -23.91 -6.95
C THR A 709 -1.96 -23.54 -8.43
N LYS A 710 -2.01 -24.54 -9.32
CA LYS A 710 -2.31 -24.30 -10.76
C LYS A 710 -3.65 -23.60 -10.97
N SER A 711 -4.65 -23.88 -10.13
CA SER A 711 -5.95 -23.19 -10.12
C SER A 711 -5.84 -21.73 -9.72
N ASP A 712 -4.85 -21.35 -8.91
CA ASP A 712 -4.67 -19.95 -8.51
C ASP A 712 -4.07 -19.13 -9.65
N TYR A 713 -3.05 -19.65 -10.34
CA TYR A 713 -2.52 -19.01 -11.55
C TYR A 713 -3.58 -18.93 -12.67
N ALA A 714 -4.35 -19.98 -12.90
CA ALA A 714 -5.43 -19.96 -13.89
C ALA A 714 -6.61 -19.04 -13.51
N LEU A 715 -6.82 -18.77 -12.22
CA LEU A 715 -7.80 -17.77 -11.76
C LEU A 715 -7.25 -16.35 -11.85
N ARG A 716 -5.96 -16.15 -11.56
CA ARG A 716 -5.26 -14.85 -11.66
C ARG A 716 -5.39 -14.28 -13.06
N ASP A 717 -5.01 -15.06 -14.05
CA ASP A 717 -5.09 -14.69 -15.46
C ASP A 717 -6.52 -14.23 -15.82
N ARG A 718 -7.51 -15.08 -15.57
CA ARG A 718 -8.91 -14.80 -15.93
C ARG A 718 -9.53 -13.66 -15.13
N GLY A 719 -9.20 -13.52 -13.85
CA GLY A 719 -9.69 -12.44 -12.99
C GLY A 719 -9.21 -11.08 -13.49
N SER A 720 -7.91 -10.95 -13.66
CA SER A 720 -7.27 -9.74 -14.18
C SER A 720 -7.75 -9.37 -15.59
N ARG A 721 -7.88 -10.37 -16.48
CA ARG A 721 -8.45 -10.20 -17.82
C ARG A 721 -9.93 -9.80 -17.79
N SER A 722 -10.72 -10.28 -16.82
CA SER A 722 -12.15 -9.95 -16.70
C SER A 722 -12.38 -8.52 -16.23
N TRP A 723 -11.57 -8.03 -15.29
CA TRP A 723 -11.60 -6.64 -14.81
C TRP A 723 -11.22 -5.64 -15.92
N SER A 724 -10.14 -5.91 -16.65
CA SER A 724 -9.75 -5.10 -17.82
C SER A 724 -10.73 -5.20 -18.99
N THR A 725 -11.40 -6.34 -19.17
CA THR A 725 -12.48 -6.51 -20.17
C THR A 725 -13.74 -5.74 -19.77
N PHE A 726 -14.09 -5.68 -18.48
CA PHE A 726 -15.16 -4.83 -17.98
C PHE A 726 -14.88 -3.37 -18.29
N ALA A 727 -13.69 -2.87 -17.93
CA ALA A 727 -13.25 -1.52 -18.26
C ALA A 727 -13.30 -1.22 -19.77
N SER A 728 -12.98 -2.22 -20.59
CA SER A 728 -12.99 -2.10 -22.05
C SER A 728 -14.39 -2.08 -22.67
N THR A 729 -15.35 -2.81 -22.12
CA THR A 729 -16.58 -3.20 -22.84
C THR A 729 -17.89 -3.05 -22.06
N GLY A 730 -17.82 -2.80 -20.75
CA GLY A 730 -18.98 -2.86 -19.83
C GLY A 730 -19.45 -4.28 -19.53
N ARG A 731 -18.63 -5.30 -19.84
CA ARG A 731 -18.93 -6.71 -19.61
C ARG A 731 -17.71 -7.41 -19.00
N PRO A 732 -17.85 -8.15 -17.89
CA PRO A 732 -16.72 -8.86 -17.29
C PRO A 732 -16.31 -10.13 -18.06
N GLY A 733 -17.13 -10.62 -19.00
CA GLY A 733 -16.83 -11.79 -19.82
C GLY A 733 -17.00 -11.53 -21.32
N GLN A 734 -16.02 -11.95 -22.12
CA GLN A 734 -16.03 -11.84 -23.58
C GLN A 734 -15.70 -13.19 -24.26
N ARG A 735 -16.49 -13.57 -25.27
CA ARG A 735 -16.28 -14.79 -26.04
C ARG A 735 -14.98 -14.70 -26.87
N GLY A 736 -14.17 -15.74 -26.82
CA GLY A 736 -12.88 -15.79 -27.53
C GLY A 736 -11.71 -15.17 -26.75
N HIS A 737 -11.98 -14.63 -25.56
CA HIS A 737 -11.01 -14.12 -24.61
C HIS A 737 -10.99 -15.02 -23.37
N ASP A 738 -9.86 -15.12 -22.67
CA ASP A 738 -9.75 -15.94 -21.47
C ASP A 738 -10.17 -15.12 -20.23
N THR A 739 -11.49 -14.88 -20.18
CA THR A 739 -12.22 -14.15 -19.13
C THR A 739 -13.28 -15.04 -18.49
N PHE A 740 -13.99 -14.56 -17.46
CA PHE A 740 -15.13 -15.26 -16.86
C PHE A 740 -16.30 -15.44 -17.83
N GLN A 741 -16.29 -16.57 -18.55
CA GLN A 741 -17.29 -16.90 -19.56
C GLN A 741 -18.68 -17.08 -18.94
N GLY A 742 -19.69 -16.47 -19.57
CA GLY A 742 -21.08 -16.54 -19.10
C GLY A 742 -21.39 -15.66 -17.89
N PHE A 743 -20.50 -14.73 -17.52
CA PHE A 743 -20.81 -13.70 -16.52
C PHE A 743 -21.79 -12.67 -17.11
N GLY A 744 -23.08 -13.01 -17.00
CA GLY A 744 -24.22 -12.18 -17.42
C GLY A 744 -24.66 -11.16 -16.37
N LYS A 745 -25.63 -10.32 -16.75
CA LYS A 745 -26.22 -9.31 -15.87
C LYS A 745 -26.91 -9.96 -14.67
N ALA A 746 -26.85 -9.29 -13.53
CA ALA A 746 -27.46 -9.74 -12.28
C ALA A 746 -28.99 -9.64 -12.28
N PHE A 747 -29.56 -8.64 -12.97
CA PHE A 747 -30.99 -8.37 -12.99
C PHE A 747 -31.47 -8.24 -14.46
N PRO A 748 -31.63 -9.36 -15.20
CA PRO A 748 -31.99 -9.32 -16.62
C PRO A 748 -33.50 -9.11 -16.86
N GLY A 749 -34.32 -9.05 -15.81
CA GLY A 749 -35.76 -8.71 -15.86
C GLY A 749 -36.72 -9.90 -15.73
N ASP A 750 -36.23 -11.09 -15.37
CA ASP A 750 -37.00 -12.34 -15.22
C ASP A 750 -37.40 -12.66 -13.76
N GLU A 751 -37.57 -11.62 -12.92
CA GLU A 751 -37.82 -11.68 -11.46
C GLU A 751 -36.72 -12.38 -10.62
N GLU A 752 -35.77 -13.09 -11.23
CA GLU A 752 -34.64 -13.73 -10.56
C GLU A 752 -33.39 -12.83 -10.54
N ALA A 753 -32.73 -12.75 -9.38
CA ALA A 753 -31.40 -12.15 -9.25
C ALA A 753 -30.30 -13.20 -9.48
N TYR A 754 -29.21 -12.79 -10.14
CA TYR A 754 -28.07 -13.64 -10.48
C TYR A 754 -26.74 -13.11 -9.95
N VAL A 755 -25.85 -14.02 -9.56
CA VAL A 755 -24.47 -13.76 -9.14
C VAL A 755 -23.53 -14.74 -9.84
N PHE A 756 -22.35 -14.28 -10.24
CA PHE A 756 -21.30 -15.13 -10.75
C PHE A 756 -20.38 -15.58 -9.62
N VAL A 757 -20.33 -16.88 -9.36
CA VAL A 757 -19.34 -17.46 -8.43
C VAL A 757 -17.99 -17.44 -9.13
N VAL A 758 -16.99 -16.79 -8.53
CA VAL A 758 -15.63 -16.70 -9.07
C VAL A 758 -14.71 -17.67 -8.33
N GLY A 759 -14.02 -18.54 -9.06
CA GLY A 759 -13.12 -19.54 -8.49
C GLY A 759 -13.80 -20.66 -7.70
N GLY A 760 -12.95 -21.56 -7.19
CA GLY A 760 -13.38 -22.73 -6.42
C GLY A 760 -14.18 -23.76 -7.23
N PRO A 761 -14.72 -24.80 -6.58
CA PRO A 761 -15.35 -25.94 -7.25
C PRO A 761 -16.76 -25.66 -7.80
N SER A 762 -17.26 -24.43 -7.70
CA SER A 762 -18.64 -24.06 -8.07
C SER A 762 -18.72 -22.87 -9.03
N GLU A 763 -17.60 -22.46 -9.64
CA GLU A 763 -17.48 -21.30 -10.51
C GLU A 763 -18.53 -21.24 -11.63
N GLY A 764 -19.09 -20.06 -11.86
CA GLY A 764 -20.03 -19.74 -12.92
C GLY A 764 -21.28 -19.01 -12.44
N LEU A 765 -22.12 -18.60 -13.39
CA LEU A 765 -23.37 -17.90 -13.10
C LEU A 765 -24.34 -18.80 -12.30
N SER A 766 -25.02 -18.19 -11.33
CA SER A 766 -26.02 -18.79 -10.45
C SER A 766 -27.17 -17.82 -10.26
N ALA A 767 -28.42 -18.30 -10.25
CA ALA A 767 -29.48 -17.54 -9.59
C ALA A 767 -29.26 -17.52 -8.07
N PHE A 768 -29.88 -16.58 -7.37
CA PHE A 768 -29.83 -16.48 -5.90
C PHE A 768 -30.56 -17.64 -5.21
N ASP A 769 -31.68 -18.08 -5.77
CA ASP A 769 -32.47 -19.23 -5.31
C ASP A 769 -33.12 -19.97 -6.50
N GLY A 770 -33.99 -20.94 -6.23
CA GLY A 770 -34.72 -21.69 -7.25
C GLY A 770 -33.86 -22.72 -8.00
N PRO A 771 -34.43 -23.38 -9.03
CA PRO A 771 -33.76 -24.48 -9.73
C PRO A 771 -32.43 -24.10 -10.40
N LYS A 772 -32.29 -22.84 -10.83
CA LYS A 772 -31.08 -22.29 -11.46
C LYS A 772 -29.97 -21.94 -10.44
N ALA A 773 -30.27 -21.87 -9.15
CA ALA A 773 -29.26 -21.57 -8.14
C ALA A 773 -28.34 -22.76 -7.88
N ARG A 774 -27.03 -22.49 -7.92
CA ARG A 774 -25.98 -23.44 -7.54
C ARG A 774 -26.05 -23.69 -6.04
N PRO A 775 -25.75 -24.92 -5.55
CA PRO A 775 -25.81 -25.22 -4.12
C PRO A 775 -25.00 -24.25 -3.22
N ALA A 776 -23.86 -23.77 -3.72
CA ALA A 776 -22.99 -22.83 -3.01
C ALA A 776 -23.63 -21.44 -2.79
N ILE A 777 -24.56 -21.01 -3.64
CA ILE A 777 -25.33 -19.77 -3.50
C ILE A 777 -26.68 -20.03 -2.82
N ARG A 778 -27.40 -21.09 -3.21
CA ARG A 778 -28.70 -21.43 -2.61
C ARG A 778 -28.62 -21.60 -1.08
N ARG A 779 -27.53 -22.20 -0.57
CA ARG A 779 -27.29 -22.35 0.88
C ARG A 779 -27.20 -21.01 1.65
N GLN A 780 -26.93 -19.91 0.94
CA GLN A 780 -26.78 -18.58 1.54
C GLN A 780 -28.12 -17.88 1.77
N LYS A 781 -29.23 -18.37 1.20
CA LYS A 781 -30.60 -17.83 1.40
C LYS A 781 -30.69 -16.31 1.16
N LEU A 782 -29.96 -15.80 0.16
CA LEU A 782 -29.81 -14.36 -0.07
C LEU A 782 -31.14 -13.65 -0.33
N VAL A 783 -32.08 -14.28 -1.04
CA VAL A 783 -33.43 -13.71 -1.28
C VAL A 783 -34.14 -13.41 0.05
N GLU A 784 -34.21 -14.39 0.95
CA GLU A 784 -34.88 -14.27 2.26
C GLU A 784 -34.14 -13.27 3.18
N ARG A 785 -32.82 -13.41 3.31
CA ARG A 785 -32.01 -12.61 4.23
C ARG A 785 -31.92 -11.14 3.81
N CYS A 786 -31.69 -10.89 2.52
CA CYS A 786 -31.57 -9.54 2.00
C CYS A 786 -32.93 -8.84 1.89
N ALA A 787 -34.03 -9.56 1.65
CA ALA A 787 -35.37 -8.98 1.75
C ALA A 787 -35.68 -8.44 3.16
N PHE A 788 -35.16 -9.07 4.22
CA PHE A 788 -35.28 -8.52 5.57
C PHE A 788 -34.28 -7.39 5.85
N ILE A 789 -32.98 -7.59 5.59
CA ILE A 789 -31.93 -6.59 5.87
C ILE A 789 -32.17 -5.27 5.11
N ASN A 790 -32.66 -5.34 3.86
CA ASN A 790 -32.96 -4.18 3.03
C ASN A 790 -34.42 -3.70 3.16
N SER A 791 -35.18 -4.23 4.14
CA SER A 791 -36.53 -3.73 4.39
C SER A 791 -36.50 -2.28 4.88
N PRO A 792 -37.52 -1.44 4.60
CA PRO A 792 -37.50 -0.03 5.00
C PRO A 792 -37.27 0.19 6.49
N GLU A 793 -37.84 -0.67 7.35
CA GLU A 793 -37.66 -0.65 8.80
C GLU A 793 -36.21 -0.97 9.22
N MET A 794 -35.57 -1.96 8.57
CA MET A 794 -34.17 -2.27 8.84
C MET A 794 -33.24 -1.17 8.34
N ILE A 795 -33.47 -0.62 7.14
CA ILE A 795 -32.68 0.51 6.61
C ILE A 795 -32.70 1.71 7.57
N GLU A 796 -33.87 2.07 8.09
CA GLU A 796 -34.02 3.16 9.06
C GLU A 796 -33.20 2.91 10.35
N GLN A 797 -33.18 1.67 10.84
CA GLN A 797 -32.43 1.29 12.04
C GLN A 797 -30.93 1.05 11.77
N LEU A 798 -30.53 0.73 10.54
CA LEU A 798 -29.14 0.60 10.11
C LEU A 798 -28.49 1.96 9.79
N ARG A 799 -29.27 3.04 9.63
CA ARG A 799 -28.80 4.43 9.47
C ARG A 799 -27.81 4.65 8.31
N TYR A 800 -28.27 4.37 7.08
CA TYR A 800 -27.57 4.70 5.83
C TYR A 800 -28.52 5.22 4.74
#